data_AF-A0A3B9A1J8-F1
#
_entry.id   AF-A0A3B9A1J8-F1
#
_cell.length_a   1.000
_cell.length_b   1.000
_cell.length_c   1.000
_cell.angle_alpha   90.00
_cell.angle_beta   90.00
_cell.angle_gamma   90.00
#
_symmetry.space_group_name_H-M   'P 1'
#
loop_
_entity.id
_entity.type
_entity.pdbx_description
1 polymer ?
#
loop_
_entity_poly.entity_id
_entity_poly.type
_entity_poly.pdbx_seq_one_letter_code
_entity_poly.pdbx_strand_id
1 'polypeptide(L)'
;MNTYLQAAQQGRNEVWRYVVVILAVIVVTFTVQLLATIPVFIIEGTTDIFQLSPLSLLILTMLPFPFAAVTLLVGVVFFHQRPIKSIFRPVGPFQWRRMLFSGMVWFGLSAAADLVLAQLQPGNYVWNFNLLEFLPYFLLAVLLIPLQTSTEELIFRGYLTQWLGRYSKGLWLPLLMPSLFFMLLHGANPEVGTYGLLFTMPFYLGIGLLLGWVTLRSEGLELALGLHAANNLYAALVVTFPSSAIPSPALFRIQNYDPAAGLAVFAVMAVIYLLVMNGLRLTRPVQVLASLFMGVALLGGLVQPASAKSYSAERFDVEINLQPNGELLVTETVVFNFEGGPFTFVFRDVTKNELDRLEFLSARMDGVLLPPGNQAGQVEASEDGDSLNVVWHFAPTSDARHTFELTYRVIGAVRQTNRGDGLVWVAVPPEHEYTIRNSTIRLNLPGGAAAAQSVWLRGVDLQPVIEDGAYLFQVSEVAADSELVIEAYFPPGSLIQQPPQWQAVQIERGRQMRAAFPFSLAAAIGLGLSGFLAARNIRRKYTLDTGAVIPPGSLSDPPDDLSPAAVSFMLSKGQLSLMDLFAVLLNWARRGRIKMEFVEGKGVFKARDFRLFLLESISGSEHEVLLQNLIFPPEAAPAHKEVLLSKVGQDLLRHVNRLKHLLTEELIQQGLVRVEVVKERNRLNRTAAFVFLFAFVVGVAGLFFAGTGFVSPFIGVLLMGVGLGLMAAAFLIWLTAYNLSILTVAGVQRLQRWQSFRDYLRRLVKPENSPMLRQEWLEDYLPYAVAFGLGDAWVKAFRNQGLSTLLGWAYTSDSAGIESTMLTAVITTSSMDSSSGG
;
A
#
# COMPACT_ATOMS: atom_id res chain seq x y z
N MET A 1 -4.92 23.77 -17.53
CA MET A 1 -4.23 22.48 -17.39
C MET A 1 -3.72 22.41 -15.96
N ASN A 2 -3.96 21.31 -15.24
CA ASN A 2 -3.72 21.23 -13.80
C ASN A 2 -2.20 21.14 -13.51
N THR A 3 -1.64 22.06 -12.72
CA THR A 3 -0.18 22.11 -12.48
C THR A 3 0.32 20.90 -11.69
N TYR A 4 -0.53 20.32 -10.85
CA TYR A 4 -0.23 19.11 -10.09
C TYR A 4 0.02 17.90 -11.00
N LEU A 5 -0.81 17.75 -12.05
CA LEU A 5 -0.63 16.70 -13.06
C LEU A 5 0.55 16.98 -13.98
N GLN A 6 0.81 18.25 -14.33
CA GLN A 6 1.97 18.63 -15.15
C GLN A 6 3.31 18.29 -14.50
N ALA A 7 3.37 18.23 -13.16
CA ALA A 7 4.59 17.81 -12.47
C ALA A 7 5.06 16.41 -12.88
N ALA A 8 4.14 15.54 -13.33
CA ALA A 8 4.41 14.20 -13.83
C ALA A 8 5.00 14.16 -15.25
N GLN A 9 5.02 15.30 -15.95
CA GLN A 9 5.67 15.44 -17.25
C GLN A 9 7.17 15.73 -17.09
N GLN A 10 7.60 16.21 -15.92
CA GLN A 10 8.99 16.49 -15.60
C GLN A 10 9.74 15.20 -15.24
N GLY A 11 11.02 15.09 -15.60
CA GLY A 11 11.84 13.91 -15.31
C GLY A 11 11.57 12.71 -16.22
N ARG A 12 12.01 11.52 -15.79
CA ARG A 12 11.90 10.24 -16.52
C ARG A 12 10.65 9.50 -16.08
N ASN A 13 9.75 9.17 -17.00
CA ASN A 13 8.40 8.71 -16.66
C ASN A 13 7.91 7.58 -17.59
N GLU A 14 8.83 6.75 -18.06
CA GLU A 14 8.55 5.54 -18.80
C GLU A 14 7.72 4.58 -17.93
N VAL A 15 6.74 3.89 -18.53
CA VAL A 15 5.81 2.98 -17.83
C VAL A 15 6.52 1.97 -16.93
N TRP A 16 7.62 1.38 -17.41
CA TRP A 16 8.36 0.39 -16.64
C TRP A 16 8.91 0.95 -15.32
N ARG A 17 9.21 2.25 -15.22
CA ARG A 17 9.68 2.87 -13.96
C ARG A 17 8.56 2.89 -12.92
N TYR A 18 7.35 3.23 -13.36
CA TYR A 18 6.15 3.17 -12.51
C TYR A 18 5.92 1.76 -11.98
N VAL A 19 5.97 0.78 -12.86
CA VAL A 19 5.83 -0.63 -12.48
C VAL A 19 6.93 -1.04 -11.48
N VAL A 20 8.20 -0.70 -11.75
CA VAL A 20 9.31 -1.06 -10.84
C VAL A 20 9.18 -0.41 -9.47
N VAL A 21 8.81 0.86 -9.39
CA VAL A 21 8.64 1.55 -8.09
C VAL A 21 7.44 0.98 -7.33
N ILE A 22 6.31 0.70 -8.00
CA ILE A 22 5.15 0.05 -7.38
C ILE A 22 5.52 -1.34 -6.84
N LEU A 23 6.20 -2.16 -7.65
CA LEU A 23 6.68 -3.47 -7.21
C LEU A 23 7.65 -3.35 -6.04
N ALA A 24 8.56 -2.37 -6.04
CA ALA A 24 9.46 -2.12 -4.93
C ALA A 24 8.71 -1.76 -3.64
N VAL A 25 7.69 -0.89 -3.74
CA VAL A 25 6.82 -0.53 -2.60
C VAL A 25 6.12 -1.77 -2.05
N ILE A 26 5.52 -2.61 -2.92
CA ILE A 26 4.86 -3.85 -2.53
C ILE A 26 5.85 -4.78 -1.80
N VAL A 27 6.99 -5.08 -2.43
CA VAL A 27 8.00 -5.96 -1.85
C VAL A 27 8.46 -5.46 -0.48
N VAL A 28 8.79 -4.17 -0.35
CA VAL A 28 9.26 -3.61 0.92
C VAL A 28 8.18 -3.69 1.99
N THR A 29 6.93 -3.37 1.63
CA THR A 29 5.77 -3.46 2.54
C THR A 29 5.63 -4.87 3.11
N PHE A 30 5.56 -5.87 2.23
CA PHE A 30 5.44 -7.27 2.64
C PHE A 30 6.67 -7.79 3.40
N THR A 31 7.87 -7.31 3.05
CA THR A 31 9.10 -7.70 3.77
C THR A 31 9.10 -7.16 5.20
N VAL A 32 8.70 -5.89 5.39
CA VAL A 32 8.60 -5.29 6.73
C VAL A 32 7.48 -5.94 7.53
N GLN A 33 6.34 -6.21 6.90
CA GLN A 33 5.25 -6.98 7.48
C GLN A 33 5.74 -8.34 8.01
N LEU A 34 6.48 -9.08 7.17
CA LEU A 34 7.03 -10.39 7.49
C LEU A 34 7.97 -10.33 8.69
N LEU A 35 8.84 -9.33 8.73
CA LEU A 35 9.77 -9.08 9.83
C LEU A 35 9.05 -8.71 11.14
N ALA A 36 7.98 -7.92 11.05
CA ALA A 36 7.18 -7.47 12.19
C ALA A 36 6.30 -8.59 12.77
N THR A 37 5.83 -9.51 11.92
CA THR A 37 4.93 -10.60 12.33
C THR A 37 5.60 -11.54 13.34
N ILE A 38 6.89 -11.84 13.16
CA ILE A 38 7.62 -12.80 14.00
C ILE A 38 7.62 -12.40 15.49
N PRO A 39 8.10 -11.21 15.90
CA PRO A 39 8.07 -10.82 17.31
C PRO A 39 6.64 -10.65 17.83
N VAL A 40 5.68 -10.20 17.00
CA VAL A 40 4.27 -10.07 17.41
C VAL A 40 3.68 -11.43 17.81
N PHE A 41 3.83 -12.46 16.97
CA PHE A 41 3.34 -13.81 17.30
C PHE A 41 4.02 -14.41 18.53
N ILE A 42 5.27 -14.04 18.80
CA ILE A 42 5.98 -14.48 20.01
C ILE A 42 5.41 -13.80 21.26
N ILE A 43 5.16 -12.49 21.20
CA ILE A 43 4.66 -11.69 22.32
C ILE A 43 3.21 -12.08 22.65
N GLU A 44 2.36 -12.17 21.64
CA GLU A 44 0.93 -12.47 21.78
C GLU A 44 0.67 -13.96 22.02
N GLY A 45 1.64 -14.82 21.68
CA GLY A 45 1.52 -16.27 21.88
C GLY A 45 0.50 -16.96 20.96
N THR A 46 -0.04 -16.24 19.98
CA THR A 46 -1.00 -16.72 18.98
C THR A 46 -0.59 -16.31 17.57
N THR A 47 -1.03 -17.07 16.58
CA THR A 47 -0.83 -16.81 15.14
C THR A 47 -2.12 -16.42 14.46
N ASP A 48 -3.22 -16.50 15.20
CA ASP A 48 -4.50 -16.01 14.77
C ASP A 48 -4.49 -14.49 14.87
N ILE A 49 -4.51 -13.84 13.70
CA ILE A 49 -4.49 -12.38 13.59
C ILE A 49 -5.71 -11.72 14.25
N PHE A 50 -6.83 -12.44 14.33
CA PHE A 50 -8.08 -11.95 14.92
C PHE A 50 -8.05 -11.97 16.45
N GLN A 51 -7.09 -12.69 17.04
CA GLN A 51 -6.87 -12.75 18.49
C GLN A 51 -5.76 -11.81 18.98
N LEU A 52 -5.10 -11.08 18.07
CA LEU A 52 -4.04 -10.15 18.47
C LEU A 52 -4.65 -8.94 19.20
N SER A 53 -3.95 -8.45 20.23
CA SER A 53 -4.33 -7.20 20.89
C SER A 53 -4.42 -6.04 19.88
N PRO A 54 -5.32 -5.05 20.09
CA PRO A 54 -5.42 -3.88 19.22
C PRO A 54 -4.08 -3.16 19.00
N LEU A 55 -3.23 -3.12 20.04
CA LEU A 55 -1.90 -2.52 19.98
C LEU A 55 -0.98 -3.28 19.02
N SER A 56 -0.92 -4.61 19.13
CA SER A 56 -0.11 -5.45 18.25
C SER A 56 -0.61 -5.42 16.83
N LEU A 57 -1.93 -5.41 16.62
CA LEU A 57 -2.52 -5.29 15.29
C LEU A 57 -2.21 -3.92 14.66
N LEU A 58 -2.27 -2.83 15.44
CA LEU A 58 -1.87 -1.49 14.99
C LEU A 58 -0.40 -1.46 14.56
N ILE A 59 0.52 -2.03 15.35
CA ILE A 59 1.94 -2.11 14.98
C ILE A 59 2.09 -2.93 13.69
N LEU A 60 1.49 -4.11 13.68
CA LEU A 60 1.64 -5.06 12.60
C LEU A 60 1.12 -4.50 11.27
N THR A 61 -0.01 -3.79 11.27
CA THR A 61 -0.63 -3.24 10.05
C THR A 61 -0.06 -1.89 9.64
N MET A 62 0.42 -1.05 10.57
CA MET A 62 0.85 0.32 10.25
C MET A 62 2.38 0.46 10.03
N LEU A 63 3.20 -0.41 10.65
CA LEU A 63 4.67 -0.33 10.55
C LEU A 63 5.25 -0.43 9.12
N PRO A 64 4.64 -1.13 8.15
CA PRO A 64 5.16 -1.15 6.78
C PRO A 64 5.11 0.20 6.05
N PHE A 65 4.14 1.06 6.38
CA PHE A 65 3.85 2.26 5.59
C PHE A 65 4.97 3.31 5.57
N PRO A 66 5.70 3.60 6.67
CA PRO A 66 6.88 4.46 6.62
C PRO A 66 7.93 3.99 5.61
N PHE A 67 8.18 2.67 5.53
CA PHE A 67 9.14 2.09 4.60
C PHE A 67 8.63 2.13 3.15
N ALA A 68 7.33 1.93 2.95
CA ALA A 68 6.68 2.12 1.67
C ALA A 68 6.82 3.58 1.17
N ALA A 69 6.59 4.57 2.04
CA ALA A 69 6.79 5.99 1.69
C ALA A 69 8.24 6.28 1.32
N VAL A 70 9.22 5.85 2.12
CA VAL A 70 10.64 6.04 1.79
C VAL A 70 10.97 5.40 0.43
N THR A 71 10.50 4.18 0.18
CA THR A 71 10.72 3.47 -1.08
C THR A 71 10.15 4.22 -2.27
N LEU A 72 8.92 4.74 -2.14
CA LEU A 72 8.28 5.55 -3.15
C LEU A 72 9.06 6.85 -3.43
N LEU A 73 9.45 7.58 -2.38
CA LEU A 73 10.17 8.86 -2.52
C LEU A 73 11.55 8.66 -3.13
N VAL A 74 12.27 7.60 -2.73
CA VAL A 74 13.53 7.16 -3.36
C VAL A 74 13.28 6.82 -4.83
N GLY A 75 12.21 6.08 -5.14
CA GLY A 75 11.78 5.81 -6.51
C GLY A 75 11.60 7.09 -7.33
N VAL A 76 10.91 8.09 -6.79
CA VAL A 76 10.68 9.36 -7.47
C VAL A 76 11.97 10.15 -7.70
N VAL A 77 12.87 10.19 -6.71
CA VAL A 77 14.15 10.90 -6.84
C VAL A 77 15.10 10.20 -7.80
N PHE A 78 15.25 8.89 -7.72
CA PHE A 78 16.29 8.16 -8.46
C PHE A 78 15.80 7.56 -9.77
N PHE A 79 14.62 6.94 -9.80
CA PHE A 79 14.07 6.37 -11.03
C PHE A 79 13.44 7.46 -11.89
N HIS A 80 12.67 8.37 -11.30
CA HIS A 80 12.02 9.43 -12.07
C HIS A 80 12.84 10.71 -12.20
N GLN A 81 13.90 10.90 -11.40
CA GLN A 81 14.69 12.14 -11.43
C GLN A 81 13.83 13.39 -11.20
N ARG A 82 12.79 13.25 -10.37
CA ARG A 82 11.87 14.32 -10.00
C ARG A 82 12.15 14.74 -8.57
N PRO A 83 12.04 16.04 -8.24
CA PRO A 83 12.19 16.48 -6.86
C PRO A 83 11.01 15.98 -6.03
N ILE A 84 11.23 15.63 -4.75
CA ILE A 84 10.19 15.10 -3.84
C ILE A 84 8.97 16.01 -3.78
N LYS A 85 9.19 17.34 -3.77
CA LYS A 85 8.10 18.34 -3.77
C LYS A 85 7.10 18.16 -4.92
N SER A 86 7.50 17.51 -6.02
CA SER A 86 6.62 17.25 -7.15
C SER A 86 5.43 16.34 -6.81
N ILE A 87 5.53 15.52 -5.76
CA ILE A 87 4.42 14.68 -5.29
C ILE A 87 3.54 15.42 -4.27
N PHE A 88 4.16 16.21 -3.38
CA PHE A 88 3.43 16.91 -2.33
C PHE A 88 2.72 18.17 -2.86
N ARG A 89 3.51 19.09 -3.42
CA ARG A 89 3.06 20.38 -3.93
C ARG A 89 4.07 20.92 -4.94
N PRO A 90 3.79 20.87 -6.26
CA PRO A 90 4.75 21.28 -7.28
C PRO A 90 5.08 22.77 -7.27
N VAL A 91 4.11 23.62 -6.91
CA VAL A 91 4.22 25.09 -6.95
C VAL A 91 4.08 25.67 -5.53
N GLY A 92 5.14 26.35 -5.08
CA GLY A 92 5.21 26.99 -3.77
C GLY A 92 5.57 26.04 -2.61
N PRO A 93 5.65 26.58 -1.38
CA PRO A 93 5.93 25.78 -0.19
C PRO A 93 4.72 24.96 0.25
N PHE A 94 4.98 23.87 0.98
CA PHE A 94 3.93 23.05 1.61
C PHE A 94 3.11 23.87 2.61
N GLN A 95 1.78 23.77 2.54
CA GLN A 95 0.88 24.61 3.31
C GLN A 95 0.33 23.91 4.57
N TRP A 96 1.13 23.85 5.63
CA TRP A 96 0.76 23.24 6.91
C TRP A 96 -0.57 23.73 7.48
N ARG A 97 -0.86 25.04 7.39
CA ARG A 97 -2.13 25.60 7.87
C ARG A 97 -3.34 25.03 7.16
N ARG A 98 -3.24 24.75 5.86
CA ARG A 98 -4.33 24.14 5.08
C ARG A 98 -4.54 22.68 5.45
N MET A 99 -3.45 21.95 5.69
CA MET A 99 -3.53 20.58 6.18
C MET A 99 -4.21 20.51 7.54
N LEU A 100 -3.77 21.31 8.50
CA LEU A 100 -4.38 21.35 9.84
C LEU A 100 -5.84 21.79 9.79
N PHE A 101 -6.16 22.84 9.02
CA PHE A 101 -7.54 23.30 8.86
C PHE A 101 -8.44 22.22 8.24
N SER A 102 -7.96 21.53 7.20
CA SER A 102 -8.68 20.40 6.57
C SER A 102 -9.01 19.31 7.59
N GLY A 103 -8.02 18.92 8.39
CA GLY A 103 -8.20 17.90 9.43
C GLY A 103 -9.16 18.36 10.53
N MET A 104 -9.06 19.61 11.00
CA MET A 104 -9.97 20.16 12.01
C MET A 104 -11.42 20.20 11.52
N VAL A 105 -11.65 20.59 10.26
CA VAL A 105 -13.00 20.59 9.66
C VAL A 105 -13.55 19.17 9.61
N TRP A 106 -12.77 18.19 9.12
CA TRP A 106 -13.24 16.81 9.04
C TRP A 106 -13.50 16.21 10.43
N PHE A 107 -12.57 16.39 11.37
CA PHE A 107 -12.72 15.92 12.75
C PHE A 107 -13.96 16.52 13.44
N GLY A 108 -14.19 17.82 13.25
CA GLY A 108 -15.37 18.50 13.79
C GLY A 108 -16.68 18.01 13.15
N LEU A 109 -16.68 17.72 11.85
CA LEU A 109 -17.82 17.13 11.17
C LEU A 109 -18.11 15.70 11.67
N SER A 110 -17.08 14.87 11.88
CA SER A 110 -17.23 13.53 12.47
C SER A 110 -17.83 13.62 13.87
N ALA A 111 -17.26 14.47 14.74
CA ALA A 111 -17.78 14.67 16.09
C ALA A 111 -19.24 15.18 16.11
N ALA A 112 -19.59 16.11 15.23
CA ALA A 112 -20.96 16.60 15.11
C ALA A 112 -21.93 15.53 14.59
N ALA A 113 -21.50 14.73 13.61
CA ALA A 113 -22.28 13.64 13.06
C ALA A 113 -22.58 12.57 14.11
N ASP A 114 -21.56 12.12 14.85
CA ASP A 114 -21.73 11.13 15.92
C ASP A 114 -22.57 11.68 17.08
N LEU A 115 -22.45 12.98 17.40
CA LEU A 115 -23.34 13.60 18.38
C LEU A 115 -24.80 13.56 17.92
N VAL A 116 -25.08 13.87 16.65
CA VAL A 116 -26.43 13.79 16.08
C VAL A 116 -26.93 12.35 16.08
N LEU A 117 -26.11 11.38 15.64
CA LEU A 117 -26.47 9.96 15.65
C LEU A 117 -26.73 9.44 17.05
N ALA A 118 -25.92 9.81 18.04
CA ALA A 118 -26.13 9.43 19.44
C ALA A 118 -27.46 9.94 20.02
N GLN A 119 -27.94 11.10 19.55
CA GLN A 119 -29.27 11.60 19.93
C GLN A 119 -30.40 10.89 19.18
N LEU A 120 -30.18 10.52 17.92
CA LEU A 120 -31.15 9.79 17.10
C LEU A 120 -31.25 8.30 17.48
N GLN A 121 -30.19 7.74 18.09
CA GLN A 121 -30.06 6.35 18.51
C GLN A 121 -29.67 6.27 20.00
N PRO A 122 -30.56 6.64 20.93
CA PRO A 122 -30.25 6.63 22.36
C PRO A 122 -29.78 5.24 22.82
N GLY A 123 -28.67 5.20 23.56
CA GLY A 123 -28.06 3.97 24.07
C GLY A 123 -27.07 3.29 23.13
N ASN A 124 -27.04 3.64 21.83
CA ASN A 124 -26.15 2.97 20.87
C ASN A 124 -24.66 3.32 21.04
N TYR A 125 -24.36 4.50 21.58
CA TYR A 125 -22.99 4.96 21.87
C TYR A 125 -22.65 4.72 23.33
N VAL A 126 -21.69 3.82 23.58
CA VAL A 126 -21.29 3.41 24.93
C VAL A 126 -19.87 3.87 25.23
N TRP A 127 -19.62 4.25 26.49
CA TRP A 127 -18.29 4.59 26.98
C TRP A 127 -17.40 3.34 27.05
N ASN A 128 -16.25 3.36 26.36
CA ASN A 128 -15.36 2.21 26.16
C ASN A 128 -13.93 2.45 26.71
N PHE A 129 -13.68 3.59 27.37
CA PHE A 129 -12.33 4.01 27.73
C PHE A 129 -11.69 3.18 28.85
N ASN A 130 -10.55 2.56 28.54
CA ASN A 130 -9.61 1.97 29.50
C ASN A 130 -8.23 2.63 29.36
N LEU A 131 -7.75 3.31 30.40
CA LEU A 131 -6.51 4.09 30.34
C LEU A 131 -5.26 3.22 30.02
N LEU A 132 -5.19 2.01 30.56
CA LEU A 132 -4.02 1.13 30.40
C LEU A 132 -3.88 0.61 28.97
N GLU A 133 -5.00 0.41 28.28
CA GLU A 133 -5.04 0.01 26.87
C GLU A 133 -4.95 1.24 25.95
N PHE A 134 -5.66 2.31 26.30
CA PHE A 134 -5.75 3.51 25.48
C PHE A 134 -4.43 4.26 25.39
N LEU A 135 -3.70 4.48 26.49
CA LEU A 135 -2.50 5.32 26.46
C LEU A 135 -1.38 4.80 25.53
N PRO A 136 -0.94 3.52 25.60
CA PRO A 136 0.06 3.01 24.66
C PRO A 136 -0.47 3.00 23.22
N TYR A 137 -1.75 2.68 23.02
CA TYR A 137 -2.38 2.71 21.72
C TYR A 137 -2.40 4.13 21.13
N PHE A 138 -2.82 5.12 21.91
CA PHE A 138 -2.85 6.53 21.54
C PHE A 138 -1.48 7.03 21.10
N LEU A 139 -0.43 6.76 21.89
CA LEU A 139 0.93 7.21 21.55
C LEU A 139 1.41 6.65 20.21
N LEU A 140 1.11 5.39 19.91
CA LEU A 140 1.45 4.78 18.63
C LEU A 140 0.51 5.24 17.51
N ALA A 141 -0.79 5.37 17.75
CA ALA A 141 -1.78 5.78 16.76
C ALA A 141 -1.48 7.19 16.23
N VAL A 142 -1.18 8.14 17.11
CA VAL A 142 -0.86 9.53 16.74
C VAL A 142 0.44 9.64 15.93
N LEU A 143 1.33 8.64 16.03
CA LEU A 143 2.56 8.55 15.24
C LEU A 143 2.35 7.78 13.92
N LEU A 144 1.81 6.57 14.01
CA LEU A 144 1.77 5.61 12.90
C LEU A 144 0.61 5.87 11.94
N ILE A 145 -0.57 6.28 12.42
CA ILE A 145 -1.73 6.52 11.55
C ILE A 145 -1.45 7.68 10.59
N PRO A 146 -0.96 8.86 11.02
CA PRO A 146 -0.62 9.92 10.08
C PRO A 146 0.45 9.52 9.06
N LEU A 147 1.40 8.66 9.44
CA LEU A 147 2.39 8.12 8.50
C LEU A 147 1.74 7.17 7.49
N GLN A 148 0.86 6.28 7.95
CA GLN A 148 0.09 5.37 7.09
C GLN A 148 -0.78 6.14 6.10
N THR A 149 -1.64 7.05 6.57
CA THR A 149 -2.49 7.85 5.70
C THR A 149 -1.65 8.70 4.74
N SER A 150 -0.51 9.24 5.18
CA SER A 150 0.39 9.99 4.30
C SER A 150 0.98 9.12 3.20
N THR A 151 1.39 7.89 3.51
CA THR A 151 1.89 6.94 2.51
C THR A 151 0.82 6.60 1.49
N GLU A 152 -0.42 6.35 1.93
CA GLU A 152 -1.53 6.09 1.01
C GLU A 152 -1.79 7.30 0.10
N GLU A 153 -1.85 8.51 0.66
CA GLU A 153 -2.01 9.71 -0.16
C GLU A 153 -0.84 9.93 -1.13
N LEU A 154 0.39 9.62 -0.73
CA LEU A 154 1.55 9.65 -1.64
C LEU A 154 1.44 8.65 -2.77
N ILE A 155 0.92 7.44 -2.53
CA ILE A 155 0.74 6.39 -3.54
C ILE A 155 -0.43 6.74 -4.46
N PHE A 156 -1.62 6.93 -3.91
CA PHE A 156 -2.85 7.07 -4.70
C PHE A 156 -2.99 8.47 -5.30
N ARG A 157 -2.83 9.53 -4.49
CA ARG A 157 -3.11 10.92 -4.88
C ARG A 157 -1.86 11.63 -5.41
N GLY A 158 -0.70 11.21 -4.93
CA GLY A 158 0.60 11.60 -5.46
C GLY A 158 0.95 10.86 -6.73
N TYR A 159 1.48 9.66 -6.59
CA TYR A 159 2.21 8.95 -7.63
C TYR A 159 1.30 8.40 -8.74
N LEU A 160 0.25 7.66 -8.38
CA LEU A 160 -0.66 7.03 -9.33
C LEU A 160 -1.54 8.06 -10.07
N THR A 161 -2.11 9.03 -9.34
CA THR A 161 -2.87 10.16 -9.93
C THR A 161 -2.02 10.91 -10.96
N GLN A 162 -0.76 11.20 -10.63
CA GLN A 162 0.17 11.86 -11.55
C GLN A 162 0.52 10.99 -12.76
N TRP A 163 0.73 9.69 -12.57
CA TRP A 163 0.98 8.75 -13.66
C TRP A 163 -0.19 8.71 -14.65
N LEU A 164 -1.39 8.50 -14.15
CA LEU A 164 -2.62 8.41 -14.95
C LEU A 164 -2.98 9.75 -15.61
N GLY A 165 -2.64 10.86 -14.95
CA GLY A 165 -2.78 12.21 -15.51
C GLY A 165 -2.01 12.42 -16.82
N ARG A 166 -1.00 11.58 -17.12
CA ARG A 166 -0.28 11.62 -18.40
C ARG A 166 -1.12 11.12 -19.59
N TYR A 167 -2.12 10.28 -19.34
CA TYR A 167 -2.94 9.65 -20.39
C TYR A 167 -4.32 10.31 -20.55
N SER A 168 -4.62 11.34 -19.75
CA SER A 168 -5.91 12.02 -19.77
C SER A 168 -5.76 13.51 -20.00
N LYS A 169 -6.61 14.05 -20.89
CA LYS A 169 -6.76 15.50 -21.10
C LYS A 169 -7.59 16.17 -19.99
N GLY A 170 -8.28 15.39 -19.16
CA GLY A 170 -9.17 15.85 -18.08
C GLY A 170 -8.84 15.27 -16.70
N LEU A 171 -9.65 15.64 -15.70
CA LEU A 171 -9.45 15.24 -14.30
C LEU A 171 -10.08 13.89 -13.95
N TRP A 172 -10.92 13.32 -14.81
CA TRP A 172 -11.71 12.13 -14.48
C TRP A 172 -10.87 10.86 -14.36
N LEU A 173 -9.99 10.56 -15.33
CA LEU A 173 -9.12 9.38 -15.23
C LEU A 173 -8.20 9.43 -13.98
N PRO A 174 -7.45 10.52 -13.70
CA PRO A 174 -6.62 10.60 -12.50
C PRO A 174 -7.43 10.75 -11.19
N LEU A 175 -8.75 10.92 -11.26
CA LEU A 175 -9.64 10.93 -10.09
C LEU A 175 -10.26 9.54 -9.83
N LEU A 176 -10.88 8.95 -10.84
CA LEU A 176 -11.67 7.73 -10.73
C LEU A 176 -10.80 6.49 -10.50
N MET A 177 -9.73 6.32 -11.27
CA MET A 177 -8.93 5.10 -11.23
C MET A 177 -8.17 4.90 -9.90
N PRO A 178 -7.49 5.92 -9.33
CA PRO A 178 -6.90 5.78 -7.99
C PRO A 178 -7.95 5.52 -6.91
N SER A 179 -9.13 6.13 -7.01
CA SER A 179 -10.23 5.92 -6.06
C SER A 179 -10.81 4.51 -6.14
N LEU A 180 -10.90 3.95 -7.34
CA LEU A 180 -11.32 2.57 -7.56
C LEU A 180 -10.31 1.57 -6.99
N PHE A 181 -9.01 1.76 -7.23
CA PHE A 181 -7.99 0.88 -6.65
C PHE A 181 -7.93 1.02 -5.13
N PHE A 182 -8.11 2.22 -4.60
CA PHE A 182 -8.25 2.45 -3.16
C PHE A 182 -9.41 1.62 -2.59
N MET A 183 -10.62 1.72 -3.18
CA MET A 183 -11.78 0.93 -2.80
C MET A 183 -11.51 -0.58 -2.86
N LEU A 184 -10.95 -1.09 -3.96
CA LEU A 184 -10.72 -2.53 -4.14
C LEU A 184 -9.74 -3.11 -3.10
N LEU A 185 -8.72 -2.36 -2.70
CA LEU A 185 -7.78 -2.80 -1.67
C LEU A 185 -8.41 -2.90 -0.29
N HIS A 186 -9.46 -2.12 -0.02
CA HIS A 186 -10.22 -2.19 1.23
C HIS A 186 -11.30 -3.28 1.22
N GLY A 187 -11.49 -3.98 0.09
CA GLY A 187 -12.45 -5.10 0.02
C GLY A 187 -12.09 -6.30 0.91
N ALA A 188 -10.85 -6.36 1.41
CA ALA A 188 -10.40 -7.37 2.37
C ALA A 188 -10.58 -6.95 3.84
N ASN A 189 -11.16 -5.77 4.10
CA ASN A 189 -11.37 -5.29 5.45
C ASN A 189 -12.51 -6.06 6.16
N PRO A 190 -12.41 -6.33 7.47
CA PRO A 190 -13.41 -7.12 8.20
C PRO A 190 -14.84 -6.54 8.13
N GLU A 191 -14.97 -5.21 8.12
CA GLU A 191 -16.27 -4.52 8.01
C GLU A 191 -16.99 -4.83 6.68
N VAL A 192 -16.24 -5.12 5.60
CA VAL A 192 -16.84 -5.46 4.31
C VAL A 192 -17.49 -6.85 4.35
N GLY A 193 -16.85 -7.79 5.05
CA GLY A 193 -17.40 -9.12 5.29
C GLY A 193 -18.61 -9.08 6.22
N THR A 194 -18.56 -8.23 7.25
CA THR A 194 -19.60 -8.15 8.30
C THR A 194 -20.84 -7.39 7.82
N TYR A 195 -20.67 -6.20 7.22
CA TYR A 195 -21.78 -5.30 6.89
C TYR A 195 -22.14 -5.30 5.39
N GLY A 196 -21.52 -6.19 4.62
CA GLY A 196 -21.81 -6.41 3.22
C GLY A 196 -21.23 -5.35 2.27
N LEU A 197 -21.05 -5.77 1.02
CA LEU A 197 -20.42 -4.98 -0.05
C LEU A 197 -21.23 -3.75 -0.47
N LEU A 198 -22.57 -3.79 -0.32
CA LEU A 198 -23.48 -2.81 -0.92
C LEU A 198 -23.32 -1.40 -0.33
N PHE A 199 -23.01 -1.29 0.95
CA PHE A 199 -22.91 0.00 1.65
C PHE A 199 -21.47 0.37 2.03
N THR A 200 -20.62 -0.62 2.35
CA THR A 200 -19.23 -0.40 2.77
C THR A 200 -18.31 -0.02 1.60
N MET A 201 -18.42 -0.67 0.44
CA MET A 201 -17.57 -0.36 -0.71
C MET A 201 -17.83 1.04 -1.30
N PRO A 202 -19.09 1.51 -1.42
CA PRO A 202 -19.35 2.89 -1.80
C PRO A 202 -18.76 3.93 -0.85
N PHE A 203 -18.64 3.64 0.44
CA PHE A 203 -17.95 4.52 1.39
C PHE A 203 -16.47 4.67 1.03
N TYR A 204 -15.74 3.58 0.80
CA TYR A 204 -14.32 3.65 0.39
C TYR A 204 -14.12 4.33 -0.96
N LEU A 205 -15.00 4.06 -1.92
CA LEU A 205 -14.98 4.78 -3.19
C LEU A 205 -15.23 6.27 -2.97
N GLY A 206 -16.22 6.61 -2.15
CA GLY A 206 -16.64 7.97 -1.84
C GLY A 206 -15.53 8.79 -1.19
N ILE A 207 -14.92 8.28 -0.11
CA ILE A 207 -13.79 8.97 0.53
C ILE A 207 -12.60 9.05 -0.41
N GLY A 208 -12.41 8.02 -1.24
CA GLY A 208 -11.37 8.02 -2.25
C GLY A 208 -11.51 9.13 -3.28
N LEU A 209 -12.74 9.35 -3.76
CA LEU A 209 -13.11 10.44 -4.67
C LEU A 209 -12.96 11.80 -4.01
N LEU A 210 -13.36 11.93 -2.74
CA LEU A 210 -13.25 13.18 -1.99
C LEU A 210 -11.77 13.60 -1.86
N LEU A 211 -10.91 12.69 -1.42
CA LEU A 211 -9.46 12.90 -1.27
C LEU A 211 -8.77 13.21 -2.61
N GLY A 212 -9.14 12.49 -3.67
CA GLY A 212 -8.65 12.75 -5.03
C GLY A 212 -9.09 14.11 -5.55
N TRP A 213 -10.35 14.48 -5.32
CA TRP A 213 -10.89 15.76 -5.78
C TRP A 213 -10.20 16.94 -5.11
N VAL A 214 -10.08 16.92 -3.78
CA VAL A 214 -9.45 18.03 -3.05
C VAL A 214 -8.01 18.20 -3.47
N THR A 215 -7.27 17.09 -3.68
CA THR A 215 -5.88 17.12 -4.18
C THR A 215 -5.78 17.81 -5.53
N LEU A 216 -6.59 17.37 -6.51
CA LEU A 216 -6.57 17.94 -7.86
C LEU A 216 -7.01 19.41 -7.83
N ARG A 217 -7.96 19.78 -6.97
CA ARG A 217 -8.49 21.14 -6.91
C ARG A 217 -7.55 22.11 -6.20
N SER A 218 -6.85 21.68 -5.15
CA SER A 218 -5.84 22.47 -4.43
C SER A 218 -4.45 22.42 -5.06
N GLU A 219 -4.28 21.57 -6.08
CA GLU A 219 -3.01 21.30 -6.76
C GLU A 219 -1.88 20.91 -5.78
N GLY A 220 -2.23 20.11 -4.77
CA GLY A 220 -1.35 19.68 -3.69
C GLY A 220 -2.06 18.75 -2.70
N LEU A 221 -1.27 17.93 -1.98
CA LEU A 221 -1.77 16.89 -1.07
C LEU A 221 -2.27 17.41 0.28
N GLU A 222 -2.08 18.69 0.61
CA GLU A 222 -2.26 19.17 2.00
C GLU A 222 -3.66 18.92 2.54
N LEU A 223 -4.69 19.16 1.72
CA LEU A 223 -6.07 18.95 2.15
C LEU A 223 -6.38 17.48 2.37
N ALA A 224 -5.93 16.61 1.47
CA ALA A 224 -6.13 15.17 1.56
C ALA A 224 -5.41 14.57 2.77
N LEU A 225 -4.15 14.97 3.01
CA LEU A 225 -3.38 14.53 4.19
C LEU A 225 -4.09 14.89 5.50
N GLY A 226 -4.59 16.12 5.61
CA GLY A 226 -5.31 16.56 6.81
C GLY A 226 -6.63 15.81 7.02
N LEU A 227 -7.42 15.67 5.96
CA LEU A 227 -8.72 14.99 6.01
C LEU A 227 -8.53 13.51 6.37
N HIS A 228 -7.65 12.80 5.65
CA HIS A 228 -7.44 11.37 5.83
C HIS A 228 -6.88 11.05 7.23
N ALA A 229 -5.85 11.79 7.67
CA ALA A 229 -5.32 11.59 9.02
C ALA A 229 -6.36 11.84 10.11
N ALA A 230 -7.20 12.88 9.96
CA ALA A 230 -8.28 13.16 10.89
C ALA A 230 -9.35 12.06 10.90
N ASN A 231 -9.73 11.53 9.74
CA ASN A 231 -10.68 10.44 9.62
C ASN A 231 -10.23 9.21 10.41
N ASN A 232 -8.99 8.77 10.18
CA ASN A 232 -8.50 7.53 10.77
C ASN A 232 -8.14 7.71 12.25
N LEU A 233 -7.61 8.88 12.66
CA LEU A 233 -7.41 9.17 14.07
C LEU A 233 -8.74 9.27 14.84
N TYR A 234 -9.79 9.82 14.22
CA TYR A 234 -11.11 9.87 14.83
C TYR A 234 -11.66 8.45 15.05
N ALA A 235 -11.62 7.60 14.01
CA ALA A 235 -12.07 6.21 14.07
C ALA A 235 -11.24 5.34 15.05
N ALA A 236 -9.96 5.64 15.23
CA ALA A 236 -9.07 4.87 16.09
C ALA A 236 -9.05 5.35 17.56
N LEU A 237 -9.45 6.60 17.84
CA LEU A 237 -9.30 7.18 19.18
C LEU A 237 -10.61 7.63 19.80
N VAL A 238 -11.59 8.07 19.00
CA VAL A 238 -12.82 8.70 19.52
C VAL A 238 -13.99 7.74 19.47
N VAL A 239 -14.35 7.22 18.29
CA VAL A 239 -15.51 6.33 18.11
C VAL A 239 -15.09 5.12 17.29
N THR A 240 -15.28 3.92 17.85
CA THR A 240 -15.06 2.64 17.18
C THR A 240 -16.36 1.83 17.08
N PHE A 241 -16.34 0.73 16.32
CA PHE A 241 -17.50 -0.15 16.12
C PHE A 241 -17.05 -1.61 15.90
N PRO A 242 -17.93 -2.61 16.02
CA PRO A 242 -17.60 -4.02 15.83
C PRO A 242 -17.03 -4.28 14.43
N SER A 243 -16.04 -5.18 14.32
CA SER A 243 -15.41 -5.53 13.04
C SER A 243 -14.79 -4.37 12.26
N SER A 244 -14.39 -3.27 12.92
CA SER A 244 -13.60 -2.20 12.31
C SER A 244 -12.23 -2.71 11.83
N ALA A 245 -11.77 -2.26 10.66
CA ALA A 245 -10.42 -2.53 10.16
C ALA A 245 -9.30 -1.98 11.05
N ILE A 246 -9.62 -1.01 11.92
CA ILE A 246 -8.71 -0.49 12.94
C ILE A 246 -9.35 -0.75 14.31
N PRO A 247 -9.28 -1.99 14.83
CA PRO A 247 -9.71 -2.27 16.19
C PRO A 247 -8.96 -1.37 17.16
N SER A 248 -9.67 -0.79 18.12
CA SER A 248 -9.08 0.20 19.01
C SER A 248 -9.79 0.27 20.37
N PRO A 249 -9.06 0.62 21.44
CA PRO A 249 -9.64 0.96 22.74
C PRO A 249 -10.18 2.41 22.74
N ALA A 250 -10.92 2.84 21.71
CA ALA A 250 -11.42 4.21 21.56
C ALA A 250 -12.31 4.67 22.73
N LEU A 251 -12.52 5.99 22.85
CA LEU A 251 -13.34 6.58 23.93
C LEU A 251 -14.78 6.03 23.95
N PHE A 252 -15.39 5.93 22.78
CA PHE A 252 -16.75 5.44 22.59
C PHE A 252 -16.76 4.25 21.63
N ARG A 253 -17.73 3.36 21.86
CA ARG A 253 -18.03 2.24 20.97
C ARG A 253 -19.50 2.29 20.57
N ILE A 254 -19.76 2.18 19.28
CA ILE A 254 -21.10 1.95 18.72
C ILE A 254 -21.44 0.47 18.96
N GLN A 255 -22.62 0.17 19.48
CA GLN A 255 -23.06 -1.22 19.67
C GLN A 255 -23.55 -1.81 18.35
N ASN A 256 -24.52 -1.15 17.70
CA ASN A 256 -25.15 -1.57 16.46
C ASN A 256 -24.77 -0.59 15.34
N TYR A 257 -23.88 -1.00 14.44
CA TYR A 257 -23.43 -0.15 13.32
C TYR A 257 -24.36 -0.29 12.12
N ASP A 258 -25.06 0.78 11.75
CA ASP A 258 -25.86 0.86 10.53
C ASP A 258 -24.99 1.39 9.36
N PRO A 259 -24.60 0.53 8.40
CA PRO A 259 -23.75 0.94 7.28
C PRO A 259 -24.46 1.87 6.28
N ALA A 260 -25.80 1.82 6.20
CA ALA A 260 -26.57 2.70 5.34
C ALA A 260 -26.66 4.10 5.94
N ALA A 261 -26.92 4.21 7.25
CA ALA A 261 -26.84 5.47 7.99
C ALA A 261 -25.42 6.07 7.92
N GLY A 262 -24.39 5.23 8.11
CA GLY A 262 -22.99 5.63 7.97
C GLY A 262 -22.66 6.21 6.59
N LEU A 263 -23.13 5.57 5.51
CA LEU A 263 -22.95 6.06 4.14
C LEU A 263 -23.69 7.38 3.89
N ALA A 264 -24.93 7.51 4.39
CA ALA A 264 -25.71 8.74 4.26
C ALA A 264 -25.06 9.92 5.01
N VAL A 265 -24.61 9.68 6.24
CA VAL A 265 -23.88 10.65 7.06
C VAL A 265 -22.58 11.05 6.39
N PHE A 266 -21.81 10.08 5.86
CA PHE A 266 -20.61 10.35 5.08
C PHE A 266 -20.91 11.26 3.88
N ALA A 267 -21.98 11.00 3.12
CA ALA A 267 -22.36 11.81 1.96
C ALA A 267 -22.67 13.26 2.38
N VAL A 268 -23.42 13.46 3.47
CA VAL A 268 -23.72 14.78 4.02
C VAL A 268 -22.44 15.49 4.48
N MET A 269 -21.57 14.79 5.22
CA MET A 269 -20.28 15.32 5.67
C MET A 269 -19.39 15.72 4.49
N ALA A 270 -19.31 14.89 3.44
CA ALA A 270 -18.53 15.17 2.23
C ALA A 270 -19.04 16.43 1.52
N VAL A 271 -20.37 16.62 1.43
CA VAL A 271 -20.98 17.83 0.85
C VAL A 271 -20.64 19.07 1.69
N ILE A 272 -20.83 19.01 3.01
CA ILE A 272 -20.53 20.14 3.91
C ILE A 272 -19.05 20.48 3.84
N TYR A 273 -18.19 19.47 3.90
CA TYR A 273 -16.74 19.64 3.76
C TYR A 273 -16.39 20.34 2.44
N LEU A 274 -16.93 19.90 1.30
CA LEU A 274 -16.68 20.54 0.01
C LEU A 274 -17.17 22.00 -0.04
N LEU A 275 -18.30 22.30 0.60
CA LEU A 275 -18.80 23.67 0.71
C LEU A 275 -17.85 24.54 1.55
N VAL A 276 -17.45 24.08 2.74
CA VAL A 276 -16.54 24.80 3.63
C VAL A 276 -15.21 25.06 2.93
N MET A 277 -14.63 24.05 2.30
CA MET A 277 -13.36 24.17 1.59
C MET A 277 -13.42 25.05 0.34
N ASN A 278 -14.63 25.34 -0.17
CA ASN A 278 -14.87 26.25 -1.29
C ASN A 278 -15.47 27.60 -0.85
N GLY A 279 -15.37 27.97 0.43
CA GLY A 279 -15.87 29.24 0.97
C GLY A 279 -17.38 29.39 0.86
N LEU A 280 -18.11 28.28 1.03
CA LEU A 280 -19.57 28.15 0.94
C LEU A 280 -20.16 28.46 -0.45
N ARG A 281 -19.33 28.40 -1.50
CA ARG A 281 -19.77 28.64 -2.89
C ARG A 281 -20.16 27.33 -3.58
N LEU A 282 -21.36 27.27 -4.14
CA LEU A 282 -21.84 26.19 -5.01
C LEU A 282 -21.31 26.37 -6.45
N THR A 283 -20.05 26.02 -6.67
CA THR A 283 -19.50 25.96 -8.03
C THR A 283 -20.01 24.73 -8.77
N ARG A 284 -20.09 24.75 -10.12
CA ARG A 284 -20.53 23.59 -10.92
C ARG A 284 -19.85 22.27 -10.51
N PRO A 285 -18.53 22.22 -10.27
CA PRO A 285 -17.88 20.99 -9.82
C PRO A 285 -18.33 20.51 -8.43
N VAL A 286 -18.56 21.44 -7.49
CA VAL A 286 -19.10 21.11 -6.16
C VAL A 286 -20.52 20.59 -6.29
N GLN A 287 -21.35 21.15 -7.18
CA GLN A 287 -22.70 20.66 -7.45
C GLN A 287 -22.68 19.24 -8.03
N VAL A 288 -21.79 18.95 -8.98
CA VAL A 288 -21.66 17.60 -9.57
C VAL A 288 -21.26 16.58 -8.50
N LEU A 289 -20.27 16.88 -7.67
CA LEU A 289 -19.84 15.98 -6.61
C LEU A 289 -20.89 15.82 -5.52
N ALA A 290 -21.53 16.90 -5.10
CA ALA A 290 -22.63 16.82 -4.16
C ALA A 290 -23.77 15.95 -4.69
N SER A 291 -24.11 16.10 -5.98
CA SER A 291 -25.10 15.26 -6.64
C SER A 291 -24.65 13.79 -6.71
N LEU A 292 -23.36 13.53 -6.90
CA LEU A 292 -22.81 12.18 -6.91
C LEU A 292 -22.86 11.54 -5.52
N PHE A 293 -22.42 12.24 -4.47
CA PHE A 293 -22.49 11.75 -3.09
C PHE A 293 -23.94 11.54 -2.65
N MET A 294 -24.84 12.48 -2.94
CA MET A 294 -26.26 12.34 -2.64
C MET A 294 -26.92 11.25 -3.48
N GLY A 295 -26.52 11.08 -4.75
CA GLY A 295 -27.03 10.01 -5.61
C GLY A 295 -26.62 8.62 -5.11
N VAL A 296 -25.39 8.45 -4.64
CA VAL A 296 -24.93 7.21 -3.99
C VAL A 296 -25.70 6.94 -2.70
N ALA A 297 -25.91 7.97 -1.86
CA ALA A 297 -26.72 7.84 -0.64
C ALA A 297 -28.21 7.51 -0.96
N LEU A 298 -28.79 8.13 -1.99
CA LEU A 298 -30.16 7.88 -2.43
C LEU A 298 -30.33 6.50 -3.05
N LEU A 299 -29.36 5.99 -3.81
CA LEU A 299 -29.37 4.61 -4.30
C LEU A 299 -29.31 3.60 -3.14
N GLY A 300 -28.60 3.93 -2.06
CA GLY A 300 -28.65 3.16 -0.81
C GLY A 300 -30.00 3.26 -0.09
N GLY A 301 -30.62 4.45 -0.08
CA GLY A 301 -31.92 4.70 0.56
C GLY A 301 -33.17 4.31 -0.25
N LEU A 302 -33.03 4.02 -1.55
CA LEU A 302 -34.10 3.47 -2.40
C LEU A 302 -34.33 1.97 -2.15
N VAL A 303 -33.42 1.32 -1.41
CA VAL A 303 -33.72 0.09 -0.71
C VAL A 303 -34.57 0.48 0.50
N GLN A 304 -35.88 0.58 0.28
CA GLN A 304 -36.83 0.64 1.40
C GLN A 304 -36.54 -0.58 2.28
N PRO A 305 -36.34 -0.44 3.60
CA PRO A 305 -36.55 -1.59 4.48
C PRO A 305 -37.99 -2.02 4.22
N ALA A 306 -38.17 -3.11 3.48
CA ALA A 306 -39.48 -3.71 3.28
C ALA A 306 -40.06 -3.90 4.67
N SER A 307 -41.21 -3.25 4.98
CA SER A 307 -41.87 -3.20 6.30
C SER A 307 -41.31 -4.28 7.20
N ALA A 308 -40.27 -3.94 7.96
CA ALA A 308 -39.39 -4.96 8.52
C ALA A 308 -40.24 -5.80 9.45
N LYS A 309 -40.40 -7.08 9.13
CA LYS A 309 -40.93 -8.03 10.10
C LYS A 309 -39.89 -8.04 11.21
N SER A 310 -40.24 -7.54 12.38
CA SER A 310 -39.35 -7.45 13.53
C SER A 310 -39.71 -8.52 14.54
N TYR A 311 -38.76 -8.90 15.36
CA TYR A 311 -39.01 -9.78 16.48
C TYR A 311 -38.14 -9.37 17.66
N SER A 312 -38.63 -9.61 18.87
CA SER A 312 -37.93 -9.29 20.12
C SER A 312 -37.92 -10.48 21.06
N ALA A 313 -36.90 -10.61 21.89
CA ALA A 313 -36.86 -11.64 22.92
C ALA A 313 -37.43 -11.09 24.24
N GLU A 314 -38.57 -11.62 24.67
CA GLU A 314 -39.07 -11.37 26.03
C GLU A 314 -38.16 -12.01 27.08
N ARG A 315 -37.60 -13.18 26.72
CA ARG A 315 -36.76 -13.98 27.59
C ARG A 315 -35.71 -14.72 26.77
N PHE A 316 -34.47 -14.76 27.26
CA PHE A 316 -33.41 -15.64 26.75
C PHE A 316 -32.70 -16.24 27.95
N ASP A 317 -33.04 -17.46 28.32
CA ASP A 317 -32.45 -18.13 29.48
C ASP A 317 -31.44 -19.17 29.05
N VAL A 318 -30.38 -19.30 29.83
CA VAL A 318 -29.24 -20.16 29.53
C VAL A 318 -28.90 -20.97 30.76
N GLU A 319 -29.17 -22.27 30.69
CA GLU A 319 -28.79 -23.22 31.72
C GLU A 319 -27.56 -24.00 31.28
N ILE A 320 -26.48 -23.86 32.04
CA ILE A 320 -25.17 -24.43 31.75
C ILE A 320 -24.90 -25.50 32.81
N ASN A 321 -25.03 -26.76 32.41
CA ASN A 321 -24.76 -27.90 33.26
C ASN A 321 -23.33 -28.40 33.04
N LEU A 322 -22.41 -27.96 33.90
CA LEU A 322 -21.02 -28.39 33.85
C LEU A 322 -20.90 -29.86 34.28
N GLN A 323 -20.31 -30.67 33.42
CA GLN A 323 -20.09 -32.10 33.65
C GLN A 323 -18.74 -32.34 34.36
N PRO A 324 -18.56 -33.47 35.08
CA PRO A 324 -17.32 -33.79 35.78
C PRO A 324 -16.06 -33.85 34.89
N ASN A 325 -16.23 -34.03 33.58
CA ASN A 325 -15.16 -34.08 32.58
C ASN A 325 -14.91 -32.73 31.89
N GLY A 326 -15.55 -31.64 32.33
CA GLY A 326 -15.40 -30.30 31.76
C GLY A 326 -16.25 -30.04 30.51
N GLU A 327 -17.11 -30.98 30.10
CA GLU A 327 -18.12 -30.72 29.07
C GLU A 327 -19.27 -29.88 29.63
N LEU A 328 -19.97 -29.16 28.76
CA LEU A 328 -21.20 -28.46 29.11
C LEU A 328 -22.38 -29.13 28.44
N LEU A 329 -23.46 -29.33 29.19
CA LEU A 329 -24.78 -29.54 28.63
C LEU A 329 -25.53 -28.21 28.75
N VAL A 330 -25.73 -27.56 27.61
CA VAL A 330 -26.33 -26.21 27.54
C VAL A 330 -27.77 -26.33 27.06
N THR A 331 -28.68 -25.69 27.78
CA THR A 331 -30.07 -25.49 27.36
C THR A 331 -30.32 -23.99 27.23
N GLU A 332 -30.59 -23.54 26.02
CA GLU A 332 -31.04 -22.18 25.73
C GLU A 332 -32.58 -22.19 25.57
N THR A 333 -33.27 -21.27 26.23
CA THR A 333 -34.73 -21.08 26.11
C THR A 333 -35.04 -19.64 25.74
N VAL A 334 -35.54 -19.44 24.53
CA VAL A 334 -35.81 -18.11 23.97
C VAL A 334 -37.30 -17.94 23.72
N VAL A 335 -37.87 -16.84 24.21
CA VAL A 335 -39.27 -16.47 23.97
C VAL A 335 -39.31 -15.29 23.03
N PHE A 336 -39.65 -15.55 21.76
CA PHE A 336 -39.77 -14.52 20.74
C PHE A 336 -41.19 -13.98 20.63
N ASN A 337 -41.29 -12.66 20.54
CA ASN A 337 -42.47 -11.93 20.13
C ASN A 337 -42.23 -11.42 18.70
N PHE A 338 -42.95 -11.97 17.74
CA PHE A 338 -42.91 -11.58 16.33
C PHE A 338 -43.92 -10.47 16.06
N GLU A 339 -43.51 -9.44 15.31
CA GLU A 339 -44.33 -8.31 14.88
C GLU A 339 -44.23 -8.17 13.36
N GLY A 340 -45.37 -8.18 12.66
CA GLY A 340 -45.45 -8.38 11.22
C GLY A 340 -45.29 -9.86 10.83
N GLY A 341 -45.12 -10.15 9.53
CA GLY A 341 -45.05 -11.54 9.05
C GLY A 341 -45.36 -11.72 7.56
N PRO A 342 -45.33 -12.98 7.05
CA PRO A 342 -45.14 -14.20 7.84
C PRO A 342 -43.67 -14.52 8.13
N PHE A 343 -43.36 -14.93 9.34
CA PHE A 343 -42.16 -15.69 9.70
C PHE A 343 -42.43 -17.17 9.49
N THR A 344 -41.46 -17.89 8.95
CA THR A 344 -41.58 -19.34 8.72
C THR A 344 -40.46 -20.13 9.38
N PHE A 345 -39.45 -19.43 9.92
CA PHE A 345 -38.36 -20.04 10.64
C PHE A 345 -37.72 -19.06 11.63
N VAL A 346 -36.97 -19.63 12.57
CA VAL A 346 -35.99 -18.97 13.43
C VAL A 346 -34.73 -19.81 13.35
N PHE A 347 -33.57 -19.18 13.44
CA PHE A 347 -32.30 -19.89 13.48
C PHE A 347 -31.46 -19.48 14.70
N ARG A 348 -30.54 -20.36 15.07
CA ARG A 348 -29.54 -20.16 16.13
C ARG A 348 -28.21 -20.74 15.66
N ASP A 349 -27.21 -19.88 15.59
CA ASP A 349 -25.86 -20.27 15.18
C ASP A 349 -24.92 -20.23 16.39
N VAL A 350 -24.51 -21.40 16.85
CA VAL A 350 -23.54 -21.53 17.95
C VAL A 350 -22.15 -21.69 17.33
N THR A 351 -21.34 -20.64 17.40
CA THR A 351 -19.99 -20.62 16.83
C THR A 351 -19.01 -21.46 17.66
N LYS A 352 -18.17 -22.22 16.97
CA LYS A 352 -17.08 -22.99 17.56
C LYS A 352 -15.85 -22.09 17.76
N ASN A 353 -15.88 -21.24 18.79
CA ASN A 353 -14.71 -20.41 19.15
C ASN A 353 -13.97 -21.02 20.33
N GLU A 354 -12.76 -21.52 20.12
CA GLU A 354 -11.97 -22.19 21.17
C GLU A 354 -12.73 -23.35 21.82
N LEU A 355 -13.30 -24.22 20.98
CA LEU A 355 -14.01 -25.44 21.38
C LEU A 355 -13.53 -26.62 20.54
N ASP A 356 -13.64 -27.82 21.08
CA ASP A 356 -13.29 -29.05 20.36
C ASP A 356 -14.44 -29.53 19.48
N ARG A 357 -15.67 -29.46 19.99
CA ARG A 357 -16.88 -29.89 19.27
C ARG A 357 -18.16 -29.30 19.89
N LEU A 358 -19.15 -29.09 19.04
CA LEU A 358 -20.54 -28.85 19.40
C LEU A 358 -21.36 -30.02 18.91
N GLU A 359 -22.31 -30.50 19.71
CA GLU A 359 -23.15 -31.65 19.35
C GLU A 359 -24.62 -31.29 19.62
N PHE A 360 -25.44 -31.29 18.57
CA PHE A 360 -26.87 -31.07 18.69
C PHE A 360 -27.55 -32.23 19.44
N LEU A 361 -28.40 -31.93 20.43
CA LEU A 361 -29.14 -32.96 21.16
C LEU A 361 -30.64 -32.90 20.88
N SER A 362 -31.27 -31.74 21.07
CA SER A 362 -32.71 -31.59 20.84
C SER A 362 -33.12 -30.13 20.64
N ALA A 363 -34.23 -29.94 19.94
CA ALA A 363 -34.89 -28.65 19.81
C ALA A 363 -36.40 -28.78 20.03
N ARG A 364 -36.99 -27.81 20.73
CA ARG A 364 -38.44 -27.73 20.95
C ARG A 364 -39.01 -26.41 20.47
N MET A 365 -40.28 -26.43 20.13
CA MET A 365 -41.11 -25.24 19.91
C MET A 365 -42.38 -25.37 20.75
N ASP A 366 -42.68 -24.37 21.58
CA ASP A 366 -43.84 -24.34 22.48
C ASP A 366 -43.98 -25.61 23.34
N GLY A 367 -42.84 -26.14 23.81
CA GLY A 367 -42.75 -27.35 24.62
C GLY A 367 -42.77 -28.68 23.84
N VAL A 368 -43.07 -28.66 22.54
CA VAL A 368 -43.13 -29.83 21.68
C VAL A 368 -41.75 -30.11 21.07
N LEU A 369 -41.26 -31.34 21.25
CA LEU A 369 -40.02 -31.80 20.61
C LEU A 369 -40.21 -31.90 19.09
N LEU A 370 -39.35 -31.24 18.32
CA LEU A 370 -39.44 -31.25 16.86
C LEU A 370 -38.64 -32.43 16.27
N PRO A 371 -39.22 -33.21 15.33
CA PRO A 371 -38.47 -34.19 14.56
C PRO A 371 -37.53 -33.51 13.55
N PRO A 372 -36.44 -34.18 13.13
CA PRO A 372 -35.51 -33.64 12.15
C PRO A 372 -36.15 -33.49 10.77
N GLY A 373 -35.88 -32.37 10.09
CA GLY A 373 -36.30 -32.08 8.72
C GLY A 373 -36.46 -30.58 8.45
N ASN A 374 -36.84 -30.22 7.22
CA ASN A 374 -36.92 -28.83 6.74
C ASN A 374 -38.34 -28.36 6.41
N GLN A 375 -39.36 -29.08 6.91
CA GLN A 375 -40.77 -28.71 6.75
C GLN A 375 -41.30 -28.06 8.04
N ALA A 376 -42.44 -27.38 7.95
CA ALA A 376 -43.09 -26.81 9.12
C ALA A 376 -43.36 -27.87 10.21
N GLY A 377 -43.01 -27.55 11.46
CA GLY A 377 -43.06 -28.48 12.58
C GLY A 377 -41.84 -29.40 12.68
N GLN A 378 -40.73 -29.07 12.02
CA GLN A 378 -39.47 -29.82 12.06
C GLN A 378 -38.29 -28.91 12.41
N VAL A 379 -37.18 -29.51 12.80
CA VAL A 379 -35.92 -28.80 13.05
C VAL A 379 -34.84 -29.29 12.10
N GLU A 380 -34.11 -28.35 11.52
CA GLU A 380 -32.91 -28.63 10.74
C GLU A 380 -31.71 -28.25 11.60
N ALA A 381 -30.85 -29.22 11.91
CA ALA A 381 -29.60 -28.99 12.62
C ALA A 381 -28.44 -29.43 11.73
N SER A 382 -27.50 -28.53 11.50
CA SER A 382 -26.29 -28.81 10.73
C SER A 382 -25.08 -28.39 11.54
N GLU A 383 -24.13 -29.31 11.68
CA GLU A 383 -22.80 -29.02 12.20
C GLU A 383 -21.90 -28.75 11.00
N ASP A 384 -21.54 -27.48 10.79
CA ASP A 384 -20.38 -27.13 9.97
C ASP A 384 -19.13 -27.22 10.86
N GLY A 385 -17.95 -27.39 10.28
CA GLY A 385 -16.69 -27.56 11.05
C GLY A 385 -16.46 -26.47 12.11
N ASP A 386 -17.05 -25.29 11.90
CA ASP A 386 -16.88 -24.06 12.68
C ASP A 386 -18.15 -23.59 13.42
N SER A 387 -19.32 -24.21 13.24
CA SER A 387 -20.58 -23.79 13.90
C SER A 387 -21.64 -24.89 13.96
N LEU A 388 -22.50 -24.82 14.97
CA LEU A 388 -23.77 -25.55 15.03
C LEU A 388 -24.90 -24.60 14.64
N ASN A 389 -25.48 -24.81 13.45
CA ASN A 389 -26.60 -24.01 12.95
C ASN A 389 -27.89 -24.81 13.15
N VAL A 390 -28.85 -24.23 13.86
CA VAL A 390 -30.14 -24.84 14.16
C VAL A 390 -31.26 -23.96 13.63
N VAL A 391 -32.11 -24.50 12.78
CA VAL A 391 -33.26 -23.80 12.18
C VAL A 391 -34.55 -24.51 12.59
N TRP A 392 -35.41 -23.81 13.33
CA TRP A 392 -36.77 -24.25 13.61
C TRP A 392 -37.66 -23.84 12.44
N HIS A 393 -38.28 -24.80 11.77
CA HIS A 393 -39.23 -24.54 10.69
C HIS A 393 -40.65 -24.61 11.25
N PHE A 394 -41.47 -23.58 11.02
CA PHE A 394 -42.84 -23.52 11.52
C PHE A 394 -43.81 -22.95 10.49
N ALA A 395 -45.11 -23.15 10.74
CA ALA A 395 -46.15 -22.63 9.86
C ALA A 395 -46.05 -21.09 9.77
N PRO A 396 -46.37 -20.47 8.63
CA PRO A 396 -46.37 -19.01 8.48
C PRO A 396 -47.08 -18.29 9.63
N THR A 397 -46.31 -17.56 10.45
CA THR A 397 -46.78 -16.88 11.66
C THR A 397 -46.61 -15.37 11.52
N SER A 398 -47.59 -14.60 11.99
CA SER A 398 -47.51 -13.13 12.09
C SER A 398 -48.08 -12.69 13.44
N ASP A 399 -47.48 -11.67 14.06
CA ASP A 399 -47.99 -11.06 15.30
C ASP A 399 -48.24 -12.08 16.43
N ALA A 400 -47.28 -12.97 16.68
CA ALA A 400 -47.42 -14.07 17.63
C ALA A 400 -46.21 -14.24 18.55
N ARG A 401 -46.41 -15.00 19.61
CA ARG A 401 -45.39 -15.36 20.58
C ARG A 401 -45.11 -16.86 20.51
N HIS A 402 -43.83 -17.22 20.42
CA HIS A 402 -43.40 -18.62 20.46
C HIS A 402 -42.19 -18.81 21.37
N THR A 403 -42.08 -19.98 21.96
CA THR A 403 -40.95 -20.39 22.80
C THR A 403 -40.11 -21.42 22.06
N PHE A 404 -38.81 -21.17 21.95
CA PHE A 404 -37.84 -22.05 21.31
C PHE A 404 -36.86 -22.54 22.36
N GLU A 405 -36.63 -23.85 22.42
CA GLU A 405 -35.66 -24.46 23.32
C GLU A 405 -34.63 -25.20 22.48
N LEU A 406 -33.35 -25.00 22.80
CA LEU A 406 -32.22 -25.69 22.19
C LEU A 406 -31.40 -26.35 23.29
N THR A 407 -31.18 -27.66 23.18
CA THR A 407 -30.25 -28.39 24.02
C THR A 407 -29.12 -28.95 23.18
N TYR A 408 -27.89 -28.69 23.60
CA TYR A 408 -26.68 -29.12 22.90
C TYR A 408 -25.55 -29.36 23.89
N ARG A 409 -24.56 -30.14 23.45
CA ARG A 409 -23.37 -30.46 24.22
C ARG A 409 -22.18 -29.67 23.68
N VAL A 410 -21.41 -29.10 24.60
CA VAL A 410 -20.20 -28.34 24.31
C VAL A 410 -19.00 -29.10 24.85
N ILE A 411 -18.05 -29.41 23.98
CA ILE A 411 -16.85 -30.15 24.32
C ILE A 411 -15.64 -29.22 24.14
N GLY A 412 -14.80 -29.14 25.17
CA GLY A 412 -13.58 -28.34 25.17
C GLY A 412 -13.76 -26.87 25.60
N ALA A 413 -14.87 -26.52 26.26
CA ALA A 413 -15.10 -25.16 26.77
C ALA A 413 -14.23 -24.78 27.99
N VAL A 414 -13.81 -25.77 28.78
CA VAL A 414 -12.89 -25.57 29.90
C VAL A 414 -11.46 -25.65 29.39
N ARG A 415 -10.65 -24.64 29.72
CA ARG A 415 -9.26 -24.47 29.29
C ARG A 415 -8.32 -24.39 30.47
N GLN A 416 -7.07 -24.82 30.30
CA GLN A 416 -6.07 -24.67 31.35
C GLN A 416 -5.48 -23.26 31.32
N THR A 417 -5.50 -22.56 32.45
CA THR A 417 -4.97 -21.20 32.58
C THR A 417 -4.01 -21.10 33.76
N ASN A 418 -3.29 -19.98 33.84
CA ASN A 418 -2.45 -19.67 35.02
C ASN A 418 -3.27 -19.46 36.30
N ARG A 419 -4.59 -19.27 36.18
CA ARG A 419 -5.55 -19.12 37.29
C ARG A 419 -6.25 -20.44 37.65
N GLY A 420 -5.91 -21.54 36.98
CA GLY A 420 -6.55 -22.84 37.12
C GLY A 420 -7.40 -23.22 35.91
N ASP A 421 -8.34 -24.15 36.10
CA ASP A 421 -9.21 -24.64 35.05
C ASP A 421 -10.29 -23.57 34.81
N GLY A 422 -10.25 -22.92 33.65
CA GLY A 422 -11.11 -21.79 33.32
C GLY A 422 -12.24 -22.21 32.37
N LEU A 423 -13.48 -22.02 32.77
CA LEU A 423 -14.64 -22.04 31.91
C LEU A 423 -14.86 -20.63 31.35
N VAL A 424 -14.92 -20.51 30.03
CA VAL A 424 -15.34 -19.27 29.34
C VAL A 424 -16.40 -19.67 28.34
N TRP A 425 -17.64 -19.23 28.55
CA TRP A 425 -18.76 -19.59 27.70
C TRP A 425 -19.61 -18.37 27.36
N VAL A 426 -19.89 -18.18 26.07
CA VAL A 426 -20.78 -17.11 25.59
C VAL A 426 -22.21 -17.58 25.85
N ALA A 427 -22.81 -17.09 26.94
CA ALA A 427 -24.19 -17.44 27.30
C ALA A 427 -25.19 -16.71 26.39
N VAL A 428 -24.98 -15.40 26.17
CA VAL A 428 -25.74 -14.62 25.18
C VAL A 428 -24.79 -14.21 24.05
N PRO A 429 -25.10 -14.56 22.78
CA PRO A 429 -24.19 -14.31 21.66
C PRO A 429 -24.02 -12.81 21.36
N PRO A 430 -22.84 -12.39 20.89
CA PRO A 430 -22.60 -11.01 20.47
C PRO A 430 -23.38 -10.60 19.22
N GLU A 431 -23.86 -11.56 18.42
CA GLU A 431 -24.61 -11.30 17.18
C GLU A 431 -26.08 -11.66 17.42
N HIS A 432 -26.89 -10.64 17.70
CA HIS A 432 -28.34 -10.79 17.81
C HIS A 432 -29.04 -9.44 17.59
N GLU A 433 -29.90 -9.39 16.56
CA GLU A 433 -30.54 -8.16 16.08
C GLU A 433 -31.65 -7.61 17.01
N TYR A 434 -31.92 -8.27 18.13
CA TYR A 434 -33.08 -8.01 19.00
C TYR A 434 -32.68 -7.74 20.44
N THR A 435 -33.42 -6.89 21.15
CA THR A 435 -33.25 -6.71 22.60
C THR A 435 -33.84 -7.91 23.35
N ILE A 436 -33.16 -8.35 24.41
CA ILE A 436 -33.65 -9.36 25.34
C ILE A 436 -34.11 -8.66 26.62
N ARG A 437 -35.41 -8.74 26.95
CA ARG A 437 -35.94 -8.04 28.14
C ARG A 437 -35.44 -8.64 29.44
N ASN A 438 -35.39 -9.96 29.56
CA ASN A 438 -34.87 -10.64 30.73
C ASN A 438 -34.08 -11.89 30.33
N SER A 439 -32.98 -12.14 31.02
CA SER A 439 -32.14 -13.33 30.82
C SER A 439 -31.72 -13.89 32.16
N THR A 440 -32.01 -15.17 32.38
CA THR A 440 -31.48 -15.93 33.52
C THR A 440 -30.36 -16.83 33.05
N ILE A 441 -29.14 -16.60 33.54
CA ILE A 441 -27.97 -17.42 33.23
C ILE A 441 -27.63 -18.23 34.48
N ARG A 442 -27.71 -19.55 34.38
CA ARG A 442 -27.49 -20.47 35.50
C ARG A 442 -26.33 -21.41 35.19
N LEU A 443 -25.31 -21.42 36.04
CA LEU A 443 -24.22 -22.40 36.01
C LEU A 443 -24.40 -23.43 37.12
N ASN A 444 -24.77 -24.65 36.74
CA ASN A 444 -24.87 -25.78 37.65
C ASN A 444 -23.53 -26.52 37.70
N LEU A 445 -23.03 -26.75 38.92
CA LEU A 445 -21.80 -27.53 39.14
C LEU A 445 -22.12 -29.03 39.27
N PRO A 446 -21.20 -29.92 38.86
CA PRO A 446 -21.38 -31.35 39.08
C PRO A 446 -21.29 -31.70 40.58
N GLY A 447 -22.03 -32.72 41.00
CA GLY A 447 -22.02 -33.18 42.39
C GLY A 447 -20.61 -33.56 42.86
N GLY A 448 -20.13 -32.93 43.93
CA GLY A 448 -18.78 -33.15 44.48
C GLY A 448 -17.66 -32.35 43.80
N ALA A 449 -17.97 -31.45 42.86
CA ALA A 449 -16.98 -30.55 42.27
C ALA A 449 -16.40 -29.58 43.30
N ALA A 450 -15.14 -29.20 43.11
CA ALA A 450 -14.55 -28.09 43.87
C ALA A 450 -15.32 -26.80 43.56
N ALA A 451 -15.53 -25.97 44.57
CA ALA A 451 -16.12 -24.65 44.35
C ALA A 451 -15.24 -23.83 43.40
N ALA A 452 -15.87 -23.05 42.52
CA ALA A 452 -15.17 -22.08 41.71
C ALA A 452 -14.48 -21.05 42.62
N GLN A 453 -13.22 -20.74 42.33
CA GLN A 453 -12.45 -19.70 43.02
C GLN A 453 -13.02 -18.31 42.71
N SER A 454 -13.60 -18.15 41.53
CA SER A 454 -14.23 -16.91 41.07
C SER A 454 -15.20 -17.22 39.92
N VAL A 455 -16.36 -16.57 39.95
CA VAL A 455 -17.35 -16.61 38.87
C VAL A 455 -17.80 -15.19 38.60
N TRP A 456 -17.77 -14.76 37.34
CA TRP A 456 -18.31 -13.47 36.93
C TRP A 456 -18.98 -13.56 35.58
N LEU A 457 -19.82 -12.57 35.30
CA LEU A 457 -20.48 -12.40 34.02
C LEU A 457 -19.85 -11.19 33.31
N ARG A 458 -19.07 -11.43 32.27
CA ARG A 458 -18.55 -10.35 31.43
C ARG A 458 -19.70 -9.76 30.61
N GLY A 459 -19.80 -8.43 30.61
CA GLY A 459 -20.86 -7.67 29.94
C GLY A 459 -21.76 -6.91 30.92
N VAL A 460 -21.88 -7.37 32.18
CA VAL A 460 -22.65 -6.68 33.22
C VAL A 460 -21.97 -6.87 34.58
N ASP A 461 -21.86 -5.79 35.36
CA ASP A 461 -21.31 -5.85 36.73
C ASP A 461 -22.37 -6.36 37.72
N LEU A 462 -22.55 -7.68 37.74
CA LEU A 462 -23.45 -8.40 38.65
C LEU A 462 -22.68 -9.51 39.38
N GLN A 463 -23.00 -9.68 40.66
CA GLN A 463 -22.55 -10.84 41.43
C GLN A 463 -23.58 -11.97 41.31
N PRO A 464 -23.14 -13.24 41.21
CA PRO A 464 -24.07 -14.35 41.16
C PRO A 464 -24.79 -14.55 42.49
N VAL A 465 -26.08 -14.87 42.43
CA VAL A 465 -26.80 -15.45 43.57
C VAL A 465 -26.47 -16.95 43.59
N ILE A 466 -26.10 -17.46 44.76
CA ILE A 466 -25.79 -18.88 44.93
C ILE A 466 -27.04 -19.59 45.47
N GLU A 467 -27.62 -20.48 44.68
CA GLU A 467 -28.81 -21.27 45.03
C GLU A 467 -28.56 -22.74 44.71
N ASP A 468 -28.76 -23.62 45.69
CA ASP A 468 -28.59 -25.08 45.56
C ASP A 468 -27.25 -25.52 44.95
N GLY A 469 -26.17 -24.76 45.21
CA GLY A 469 -24.83 -25.04 44.68
C GLY A 469 -24.61 -24.60 43.23
N ALA A 470 -25.56 -23.88 42.63
CA ALA A 470 -25.45 -23.24 41.32
C ALA A 470 -25.21 -21.73 41.44
N TYR A 471 -24.62 -21.14 40.40
CA TYR A 471 -24.43 -19.69 40.28
C TYR A 471 -25.48 -19.13 39.32
N LEU A 472 -26.26 -18.17 39.81
CA LEU A 472 -27.37 -17.57 39.08
C LEU A 472 -27.12 -16.09 38.81
N PHE A 473 -27.24 -15.68 37.56
CA PHE A 473 -27.26 -14.28 37.15
C PHE A 473 -28.63 -13.96 36.56
N GLN A 474 -29.25 -12.89 37.06
CA GLN A 474 -30.48 -12.35 36.51
C GLN A 474 -30.16 -11.00 35.88
N VAL A 475 -30.33 -10.91 34.57
CA VAL A 475 -30.02 -9.72 33.79
C VAL A 475 -31.31 -9.19 33.17
N SER A 476 -31.56 -7.90 33.34
CA SER A 476 -32.66 -7.20 32.67
C SER A 476 -32.09 -6.30 31.58
N GLU A 477 -32.82 -6.21 30.47
CA GLU A 477 -32.50 -5.39 29.30
C GLU A 477 -31.10 -5.63 28.73
N VAL A 478 -30.89 -6.80 28.10
CA VAL A 478 -29.69 -7.06 27.29
C VAL A 478 -29.91 -6.43 25.91
N ALA A 479 -29.04 -5.47 25.56
CA ALA A 479 -29.12 -4.76 24.29
C ALA A 479 -28.80 -5.68 23.11
N ALA A 480 -29.34 -5.37 21.94
CA ALA A 480 -28.96 -6.03 20.69
C ALA A 480 -27.44 -5.93 20.49
N ASP A 481 -26.86 -6.99 19.94
CA ASP A 481 -25.43 -7.18 19.73
C ASP A 481 -24.53 -7.03 20.98
N SER A 482 -25.09 -7.27 22.18
CA SER A 482 -24.32 -7.33 23.43
C SER A 482 -24.11 -8.78 23.91
N GLU A 483 -22.85 -9.19 24.01
CA GLU A 483 -22.53 -10.51 24.54
C GLU A 483 -22.58 -10.54 26.07
N LEU A 484 -23.01 -11.69 26.61
CA LEU A 484 -22.84 -12.04 28.01
C LEU A 484 -21.99 -13.31 28.08
N VAL A 485 -20.80 -13.19 28.64
CA VAL A 485 -19.85 -14.30 28.73
C VAL A 485 -19.69 -14.69 30.18
N ILE A 486 -20.07 -15.93 30.52
CA ILE A 486 -19.81 -16.46 31.84
C ILE A 486 -18.36 -16.94 31.92
N GLU A 487 -17.68 -16.51 32.98
CA GLU A 487 -16.32 -16.95 33.29
C GLU A 487 -16.28 -17.54 34.69
N ALA A 488 -15.78 -18.76 34.81
CA ALA A 488 -15.62 -19.43 36.09
C ALA A 488 -14.24 -20.09 36.15
N TYR A 489 -13.50 -19.84 37.22
CA TYR A 489 -12.16 -20.42 37.42
C TYR A 489 -12.19 -21.38 38.59
N PHE A 490 -11.65 -22.56 38.38
CA PHE A 490 -11.60 -23.65 39.35
C PHE A 490 -10.16 -23.97 39.68
N PRO A 491 -9.88 -24.60 40.84
CA PRO A 491 -8.53 -25.03 41.17
C PRO A 491 -7.89 -25.83 40.02
N PRO A 492 -6.59 -25.65 39.73
CA PRO A 492 -5.93 -26.35 38.62
C PRO A 492 -6.10 -27.87 38.72
N GLY A 493 -6.52 -28.51 37.63
CA GLY A 493 -6.68 -29.97 37.57
C GLY A 493 -7.92 -30.52 38.29
N SER A 494 -8.86 -29.66 38.68
CA SER A 494 -10.10 -30.06 39.36
C SER A 494 -11.22 -30.45 38.40
N LEU A 495 -11.21 -29.94 37.17
CA LEU A 495 -12.18 -30.25 36.11
C LEU A 495 -11.53 -31.00 34.94
N ILE A 496 -10.32 -30.58 34.53
CA ILE A 496 -9.63 -31.15 33.36
C ILE A 496 -8.18 -31.49 33.69
N GLN A 497 -7.74 -32.69 33.29
CA GLN A 497 -6.35 -33.14 33.51
C GLN A 497 -5.41 -32.70 32.37
N GLN A 498 -5.96 -32.47 31.18
CA GLN A 498 -5.25 -32.06 29.98
C GLN A 498 -6.02 -30.92 29.32
N PRO A 499 -5.33 -30.01 28.59
CA PRO A 499 -6.02 -28.97 27.85
C PRO A 499 -6.88 -29.58 26.73
N PRO A 500 -7.98 -28.93 26.34
CA PRO A 500 -8.77 -29.34 25.18
C PRO A 500 -7.94 -29.35 23.89
N GLN A 501 -8.39 -30.08 22.87
CA GLN A 501 -7.61 -30.30 21.65
C GLN A 501 -7.24 -28.99 20.95
N TRP A 502 -8.17 -28.05 20.84
CA TRP A 502 -7.91 -26.73 20.24
C TRP A 502 -6.76 -26.00 20.98
N GLN A 503 -6.76 -26.04 22.31
CA GLN A 503 -5.75 -25.39 23.14
C GLN A 503 -4.41 -26.14 23.04
N ALA A 504 -4.44 -27.47 23.04
CA ALA A 504 -3.26 -28.29 22.85
C ALA A 504 -2.58 -28.02 21.51
N VAL A 505 -3.37 -27.90 20.43
CA VAL A 505 -2.88 -27.52 19.10
C VAL A 505 -2.28 -26.11 19.12
N GLN A 506 -2.95 -25.12 19.71
CA GLN A 506 -2.43 -23.75 19.80
C GLN A 506 -1.10 -23.68 20.57
N ILE A 507 -1.01 -24.35 21.72
CA ILE A 507 0.22 -24.45 22.53
C ILE A 507 1.35 -25.09 21.72
N GLU A 508 1.07 -26.19 21.01
CA GLU A 508 2.06 -26.87 20.19
C GLU A 508 2.51 -26.03 18.99
N ARG A 509 1.58 -25.33 18.32
CA ARG A 509 1.92 -24.37 17.25
C ARG A 509 2.85 -23.28 17.77
N GLY A 510 2.51 -22.65 18.90
CA GLY A 510 3.35 -21.62 19.53
C GLY A 510 4.70 -22.15 20.00
N ARG A 511 4.78 -23.42 20.45
CA ARG A 511 6.04 -24.11 20.77
C ARG A 511 6.89 -24.29 19.52
N GLN A 512 6.31 -24.80 18.44
CA GLN A 512 7.00 -25.04 17.16
C GLN A 512 7.55 -23.75 16.55
N MET A 513 6.80 -22.65 16.59
CA MET A 513 7.29 -21.37 16.11
C MET A 513 8.46 -20.83 16.93
N ARG A 514 8.35 -20.87 18.26
CA ARG A 514 9.45 -20.48 19.16
C ARG A 514 10.68 -21.36 18.97
N ALA A 515 10.48 -22.66 18.77
CA ALA A 515 11.55 -23.60 18.49
C ALA A 515 12.21 -23.35 17.13
N ALA A 516 11.44 -22.98 16.10
CA ALA A 516 11.94 -22.69 14.75
C ALA A 516 12.73 -21.38 14.66
N PHE A 517 12.40 -20.41 15.52
CA PHE A 517 12.99 -19.07 15.49
C PHE A 517 14.53 -19.05 15.45
N PRO A 518 15.27 -19.72 16.36
CA PRO A 518 16.74 -19.74 16.28
C PRO A 518 17.26 -20.34 14.97
N PHE A 519 16.59 -21.36 14.42
CA PHE A 519 16.97 -21.96 13.14
C PHE A 519 16.68 -21.04 11.96
N SER A 520 15.54 -20.36 11.97
CA SER A 520 15.14 -19.36 10.99
C SER A 520 16.14 -18.19 10.97
N LEU A 521 16.51 -17.68 12.15
CA LEU A 521 17.52 -16.63 12.31
C LEU A 521 18.90 -17.11 11.85
N ALA A 522 19.32 -18.33 12.24
CA ALA A 522 20.58 -18.90 11.81
C ALA A 522 20.63 -19.11 10.29
N ALA A 523 19.53 -19.56 9.67
CA ALA A 523 19.41 -19.68 8.22
C ALA A 523 19.52 -18.32 7.54
N ALA A 524 18.80 -17.30 8.04
CA ALA A 524 18.85 -15.95 7.52
C ALA A 524 20.27 -15.36 7.56
N ILE A 525 20.94 -15.47 8.72
CA ILE A 525 22.32 -15.00 8.92
C ILE A 525 23.29 -15.81 8.06
N GLY A 526 23.18 -17.14 8.03
CA GLY A 526 24.07 -18.01 7.27
C GLY A 526 24.01 -17.75 5.76
N LEU A 527 22.79 -17.57 5.22
CA LEU A 527 22.59 -17.23 3.82
C LEU A 527 23.06 -15.80 3.51
N GLY A 528 22.77 -14.84 4.39
CA GLY A 528 23.28 -13.47 4.28
C GLY A 528 24.81 -13.41 4.29
N LEU A 529 25.46 -14.16 5.20
CA LEU A 529 26.91 -14.28 5.29
C LEU A 529 27.50 -14.97 4.06
N SER A 530 26.85 -16.00 3.55
CA SER A 530 27.24 -16.65 2.29
C SER A 530 27.18 -15.67 1.11
N GLY A 531 26.12 -14.85 1.05
CA GLY A 531 25.99 -13.75 0.09
C GLY A 531 27.10 -12.70 0.25
N PHE A 532 27.44 -12.33 1.48
CA PHE A 532 28.55 -11.42 1.79
C PHE A 532 29.91 -11.98 1.35
N LEU A 533 30.18 -13.25 1.62
CA LEU A 533 31.42 -13.92 1.20
C LEU A 533 31.49 -14.03 -0.33
N ALA A 534 30.39 -14.38 -0.99
CA ALA A 534 30.29 -14.39 -2.45
C ALA A 534 30.56 -12.99 -3.04
N ALA A 535 29.90 -11.96 -2.50
CA ALA A 535 30.11 -10.55 -2.85
C ALA A 535 31.58 -10.12 -2.66
N ARG A 536 32.19 -10.46 -1.52
CA ARG A 536 33.61 -10.20 -1.25
C ARG A 536 34.54 -10.89 -2.25
N ASN A 537 34.27 -12.15 -2.58
CA ASN A 537 35.08 -12.92 -3.53
C ASN A 537 34.95 -12.37 -4.95
N ILE A 538 33.73 -12.02 -5.38
CA ILE A 538 33.48 -11.34 -6.66
C ILE A 538 34.24 -10.02 -6.69
N ARG A 539 34.10 -9.20 -5.64
CA ARG A 539 34.80 -7.91 -5.54
C ARG A 539 36.30 -8.11 -5.66
N ARG A 540 36.89 -9.03 -4.88
CA ARG A 540 38.33 -9.36 -4.93
C ARG A 540 38.78 -9.80 -6.31
N LYS A 541 38.02 -10.68 -6.97
CA LYS A 541 38.34 -11.22 -8.30
C LYS A 541 38.38 -10.13 -9.38
N TYR A 542 37.51 -9.12 -9.27
CA TYR A 542 37.36 -8.07 -10.28
C TYR A 542 37.88 -6.69 -9.84
N THR A 543 38.54 -6.60 -8.68
CA THR A 543 39.22 -5.38 -8.21
C THR A 543 40.16 -4.89 -9.29
N LEU A 544 40.12 -3.59 -9.54
CA LEU A 544 41.07 -2.92 -10.42
C LEU A 544 42.07 -2.16 -9.54
N ASP A 545 43.35 -2.46 -9.67
CA ASP A 545 44.40 -1.66 -9.01
C ASP A 545 44.62 -0.38 -9.82
N THR A 546 44.24 0.75 -9.23
CA THR A 546 44.38 2.08 -9.82
C THR A 546 45.43 2.93 -9.11
N GLY A 547 46.23 2.34 -8.21
CA GLY A 547 47.13 3.05 -7.29
C GLY A 547 48.19 3.93 -7.97
N ALA A 548 48.44 3.77 -9.27
CA ALA A 548 49.41 4.54 -10.04
C ALA A 548 48.79 5.64 -10.94
N VAL A 549 47.47 5.87 -10.89
CA VAL A 549 46.83 6.88 -11.75
C VAL A 549 46.85 8.25 -11.08
N ILE A 550 47.75 9.13 -11.53
CA ILE A 550 47.82 10.53 -11.10
C ILE A 550 46.67 11.31 -11.78
N PRO A 551 45.78 11.97 -11.02
CA PRO A 551 44.73 12.79 -11.59
C PRO A 551 45.36 13.90 -12.45
N PRO A 552 44.94 14.07 -13.71
CA PRO A 552 45.38 15.22 -14.49
C PRO A 552 44.86 16.49 -13.81
N GLY A 553 45.64 17.58 -13.89
CA GLY A 553 45.18 18.91 -13.49
C GLY A 553 43.92 19.35 -14.26
N SER A 554 43.48 20.59 -14.07
CA SER A 554 42.33 21.09 -14.85
C SER A 554 42.65 21.11 -16.34
N LEU A 555 41.88 20.37 -17.14
CA LEU A 555 41.93 20.41 -18.59
C LEU A 555 40.85 21.38 -19.09
N SER A 556 41.25 22.37 -19.90
CA SER A 556 40.37 23.37 -20.51
C SER A 556 39.69 22.89 -21.79
N ASP A 557 40.22 21.84 -22.40
CA ASP A 557 39.84 21.36 -23.72
C ASP A 557 39.56 19.85 -23.68
N PRO A 558 38.74 19.31 -24.61
CA PRO A 558 38.48 17.89 -24.74
C PRO A 558 39.80 17.08 -24.82
N PRO A 559 39.98 16.04 -23.98
CA PRO A 559 41.23 15.28 -23.93
C PRO A 559 41.57 14.49 -25.20
N ASP A 560 40.56 14.11 -25.98
CA ASP A 560 40.63 13.29 -27.19
C ASP A 560 39.33 13.40 -28.01
N ASP A 561 39.23 12.64 -29.10
CA ASP A 561 38.11 12.66 -30.05
C ASP A 561 36.94 11.71 -29.71
N LEU A 562 36.85 11.19 -28.47
CA LEU A 562 35.72 10.34 -28.09
C LEU A 562 34.38 11.06 -28.30
N SER A 563 33.40 10.32 -28.84
CA SER A 563 32.05 10.84 -29.02
C SER A 563 31.44 11.20 -27.65
N PRO A 564 30.56 12.22 -27.56
CA PRO A 564 29.92 12.57 -26.30
C PRO A 564 29.20 11.38 -25.63
N ALA A 565 28.62 10.48 -26.42
CA ALA A 565 28.01 9.25 -25.92
C ALA A 565 29.04 8.28 -25.31
N ALA A 566 30.20 8.09 -25.94
CA ALA A 566 31.27 7.25 -25.40
C ALA A 566 31.78 7.77 -24.04
N VAL A 567 32.00 9.08 -23.94
CA VAL A 567 32.44 9.73 -22.69
C VAL A 567 31.39 9.56 -21.60
N SER A 568 30.11 9.85 -21.91
CA SER A 568 29.02 9.72 -20.96
C SER A 568 28.80 8.27 -20.52
N PHE A 569 28.95 7.30 -21.43
CA PHE A 569 28.89 5.88 -21.12
C PHE A 569 29.95 5.48 -20.08
N MET A 570 31.18 5.98 -20.22
CA MET A 570 32.23 5.73 -19.22
C MET A 570 31.91 6.41 -17.88
N LEU A 571 31.43 7.65 -17.89
CA LEU A 571 31.03 8.40 -16.69
C LEU A 571 29.86 7.76 -15.93
N SER A 572 28.93 7.16 -16.66
CA SER A 572 27.71 6.54 -16.13
C SER A 572 27.85 5.04 -15.87
N LYS A 573 29.08 4.51 -15.82
CA LYS A 573 29.39 3.10 -15.58
C LYS A 573 28.65 2.17 -16.57
N GLY A 574 28.66 2.52 -17.84
CA GLY A 574 28.09 1.73 -18.93
C GLY A 574 26.58 1.85 -19.08
N GLN A 575 26.00 2.96 -18.63
CA GLN A 575 24.63 3.31 -18.97
C GLN A 575 24.62 4.23 -20.19
N LEU A 576 23.50 4.22 -20.92
CA LEU A 576 23.29 5.10 -22.05
C LEU A 576 21.89 5.70 -21.92
N SER A 577 21.80 7.02 -21.95
CA SER A 577 20.57 7.78 -21.88
C SER A 577 20.26 8.43 -23.22
N LEU A 578 19.00 8.84 -23.42
CA LEU A 578 18.60 9.51 -24.65
C LEU A 578 19.32 10.86 -24.84
N MET A 579 19.69 11.53 -23.74
CA MET A 579 20.49 12.77 -23.78
C MET A 579 21.89 12.54 -24.33
N ASP A 580 22.48 11.36 -24.08
CA ASP A 580 23.79 11.00 -24.62
C ASP A 580 23.73 10.84 -26.14
N LEU A 581 22.60 10.35 -26.66
CA LEU A 581 22.36 10.24 -28.10
C LEU A 581 22.08 11.61 -28.74
N PHE A 582 21.32 12.49 -28.07
CA PHE A 582 21.16 13.88 -28.53
C PHE A 582 22.48 14.64 -28.52
N ALA A 583 23.37 14.39 -27.55
CA ALA A 583 24.70 14.97 -27.53
C ALA A 583 25.52 14.57 -28.78
N VAL A 584 25.37 13.35 -29.29
CA VAL A 584 25.99 12.93 -30.56
C VAL A 584 25.43 13.75 -31.75
N LEU A 585 24.11 13.96 -31.80
CA LEU A 585 23.49 14.80 -32.84
C LEU A 585 24.01 16.24 -32.81
N LEU A 586 24.14 16.82 -31.61
CA LEU A 586 24.72 18.15 -31.43
C LEU A 586 26.17 18.21 -31.91
N ASN A 587 26.95 17.16 -31.64
CA ASN A 587 28.32 17.06 -32.12
C ASN A 587 28.39 16.99 -33.66
N TRP A 588 27.44 16.30 -34.31
CA TRP A 588 27.35 16.29 -35.77
C TRP A 588 26.97 17.65 -36.35
N ALA A 589 26.06 18.38 -35.69
CA ALA A 589 25.64 19.72 -36.11
C ALA A 589 26.81 20.70 -36.01
N ARG A 590 27.54 20.66 -34.89
CA ARG A 590 28.79 21.42 -34.69
C ARG A 590 29.81 21.14 -35.79
N ARG A 591 29.95 19.88 -36.22
CA ARG A 591 30.89 19.47 -37.29
C ARG A 591 30.35 19.73 -38.71
N GLY A 592 29.21 20.41 -38.87
CA GLY A 592 28.64 20.76 -40.17
C GLY A 592 28.02 19.60 -40.95
N ARG A 593 27.81 18.44 -40.30
CA ARG A 593 27.26 17.23 -40.96
C ARG A 593 25.74 17.23 -41.01
N ILE A 594 25.09 17.92 -40.07
CA ILE A 594 23.65 18.11 -40.06
C ILE A 594 23.29 19.58 -39.86
N LYS A 595 22.10 19.95 -40.33
CA LYS A 595 21.49 21.27 -40.12
C LYS A 595 20.15 21.10 -39.42
N MET A 596 19.78 22.07 -38.58
CA MET A 596 18.51 22.04 -37.84
C MET A 596 17.66 23.27 -38.19
N GLU A 597 16.49 23.06 -38.77
CA GLU A 597 15.50 24.12 -38.99
C GLU A 597 14.45 24.07 -37.88
N PHE A 598 14.20 25.20 -37.22
CA PHE A 598 13.14 25.28 -36.24
C PHE A 598 11.78 25.41 -36.89
N VAL A 599 10.84 24.63 -36.38
CA VAL A 599 9.46 24.60 -36.86
C VAL A 599 8.53 24.87 -35.70
N GLU A 600 7.69 25.91 -35.82
CA GLU A 600 6.53 26.08 -34.94
C GLU A 600 5.35 25.26 -35.48
N GLY A 601 4.78 24.40 -34.64
CA GLY A 601 3.56 23.65 -34.96
C GLY A 601 2.36 24.57 -35.21
N LYS A 602 1.48 24.19 -36.15
CA LYS A 602 0.23 24.90 -36.44
C LYS A 602 -0.87 24.50 -35.46
N GLY A 603 -1.51 25.46 -34.79
CA GLY A 603 -2.65 25.25 -33.88
C GLY A 603 -2.53 25.95 -32.53
N VAL A 604 -3.52 25.75 -31.65
CA VAL A 604 -3.62 26.39 -30.32
C VAL A 604 -2.54 25.87 -29.34
N PHE A 605 -1.99 24.68 -29.61
CA PHE A 605 -0.83 24.12 -28.93
C PHE A 605 0.36 24.16 -29.88
N LYS A 606 1.07 25.28 -29.93
CA LYS A 606 2.30 25.44 -30.72
C LYS A 606 3.41 24.52 -30.18
N ALA A 607 3.42 23.26 -30.59
CA ALA A 607 4.54 22.35 -30.31
C ALA A 607 5.76 22.86 -31.10
N ARG A 608 6.87 23.08 -30.41
CA ARG A 608 8.13 23.51 -31.01
C ARG A 608 8.94 22.27 -31.35
N ASP A 609 9.49 22.21 -32.55
CA ASP A 609 10.31 21.09 -32.98
C ASP A 609 11.49 21.57 -33.84
N PHE A 610 12.45 20.67 -34.07
CA PHE A 610 13.50 20.86 -35.06
C PHE A 610 13.39 19.82 -36.15
N ARG A 611 13.46 20.29 -37.39
CA ARG A 611 13.62 19.48 -38.57
C ARG A 611 15.10 19.31 -38.87
N LEU A 612 15.53 18.06 -38.98
CA LEU A 612 16.92 17.69 -39.20
C LEU A 612 17.17 17.42 -40.68
N PHE A 613 18.30 17.93 -41.18
CA PHE A 613 18.79 17.73 -42.53
C PHE A 613 20.19 17.12 -42.48
N LEU A 614 20.40 16.00 -43.18
CA LEU A 614 21.72 15.42 -43.38
C LEU A 614 22.42 16.14 -44.53
N LEU A 615 23.60 16.71 -44.28
CA LEU A 615 24.40 17.43 -45.27
C LEU A 615 25.52 16.58 -45.84
N GLU A 616 26.15 15.76 -44.98
CA GLU A 616 27.26 14.89 -45.33
C GLU A 616 27.08 13.54 -44.64
N SER A 617 27.41 12.44 -45.32
CA SER A 617 27.37 11.11 -44.72
C SER A 617 28.37 10.97 -43.59
N ILE A 618 27.96 10.30 -42.52
CA ILE A 618 28.74 10.06 -41.31
C ILE A 618 29.57 8.79 -41.51
N SER A 619 30.88 8.96 -41.68
CA SER A 619 31.88 7.91 -41.83
C SER A 619 32.59 7.54 -40.52
N GLY A 620 31.92 7.77 -39.38
CA GLY A 620 32.47 7.63 -38.04
C GLY A 620 32.45 6.21 -37.46
N SER A 621 32.29 6.12 -36.14
CA SER A 621 32.19 4.87 -35.40
C SER A 621 30.89 4.11 -35.70
N GLU A 622 30.87 2.78 -35.51
CA GLU A 622 29.72 1.92 -35.86
C GLU A 622 28.41 2.36 -35.20
N HIS A 623 28.45 2.82 -33.95
CA HIS A 623 27.29 3.36 -33.24
C HIS A 623 26.78 4.66 -33.89
N GLU A 624 27.67 5.51 -34.41
CA GLU A 624 27.31 6.74 -35.11
C GLU A 624 26.72 6.44 -36.50
N VAL A 625 27.27 5.44 -37.21
CA VAL A 625 26.72 4.96 -38.48
C VAL A 625 25.33 4.34 -38.29
N LEU A 626 25.14 3.50 -37.27
CA LEU A 626 23.82 2.97 -36.94
C LEU A 626 22.86 4.10 -36.55
N LEU A 627 23.31 5.04 -35.72
CA LEU A 627 22.50 6.19 -35.31
C LEU A 627 22.06 7.00 -36.54
N GLN A 628 22.95 7.22 -37.51
CA GLN A 628 22.60 7.87 -38.76
C GLN A 628 21.54 7.05 -39.50
N ASN A 629 21.75 5.75 -39.72
CA ASN A 629 20.81 4.94 -40.50
C ASN A 629 19.44 4.81 -39.85
N LEU A 630 19.37 4.91 -38.51
CA LEU A 630 18.10 4.97 -37.77
C LEU A 630 17.38 6.30 -37.97
N ILE A 631 18.11 7.41 -38.03
CA ILE A 631 17.55 8.76 -38.18
C ILE A 631 17.26 9.07 -39.65
N PHE A 632 18.15 8.67 -40.54
CA PHE A 632 18.17 8.90 -41.98
C PHE A 632 18.37 7.55 -42.73
N PRO A 633 17.31 6.76 -42.94
CA PRO A 633 17.41 5.45 -43.59
C PRO A 633 17.92 5.52 -45.04
N PRO A 634 18.82 4.61 -45.48
CA PRO A 634 19.46 4.66 -46.80
C PRO A 634 18.52 4.43 -48.00
N GLU A 635 17.37 3.79 -47.78
CA GLU A 635 16.33 3.55 -48.82
C GLU A 635 15.47 4.80 -49.11
N ALA A 636 15.76 5.92 -48.44
CA ALA A 636 15.15 7.22 -48.70
C ALA A 636 15.90 7.96 -49.82
N ALA A 637 15.21 8.33 -50.91
CA ALA A 637 15.80 9.12 -52.00
C ALA A 637 16.50 10.42 -51.49
N PRO A 638 17.65 10.81 -52.08
CA PRO A 638 18.63 11.72 -51.48
C PRO A 638 18.24 13.21 -51.44
N ALA A 639 17.10 13.63 -52.00
CA ALA A 639 16.84 15.06 -52.19
C ALA A 639 16.13 15.76 -51.01
N HIS A 640 15.17 15.15 -50.30
CA HIS A 640 14.43 15.84 -49.22
C HIS A 640 13.76 14.85 -48.25
N LYS A 641 14.49 14.22 -47.31
CA LYS A 641 13.87 13.59 -46.13
C LYS A 641 14.25 14.32 -44.85
N GLU A 642 13.41 15.28 -44.57
CA GLU A 642 13.29 16.01 -43.32
C GLU A 642 12.82 15.06 -42.21
N VAL A 643 13.52 15.03 -41.07
CA VAL A 643 13.10 14.23 -39.91
C VAL A 643 12.94 15.13 -38.70
N LEU A 644 11.78 15.03 -38.04
CA LEU A 644 11.49 15.78 -36.83
C LEU A 644 12.27 15.20 -35.64
N LEU A 645 12.88 16.06 -34.83
CA LEU A 645 13.67 15.70 -33.65
C LEU A 645 12.81 14.94 -32.61
N SER A 646 11.53 15.30 -32.49
CA SER A 646 10.56 14.56 -31.67
C SER A 646 10.40 13.08 -32.08
N LYS A 647 10.36 12.81 -33.38
CA LYS A 647 10.28 11.45 -33.94
C LYS A 647 11.59 10.69 -33.73
N VAL A 648 12.73 11.37 -33.83
CA VAL A 648 14.04 10.78 -33.52
C VAL A 648 14.07 10.26 -32.08
N GLY A 649 13.62 11.06 -31.10
CA GLY A 649 13.58 10.62 -29.71
C GLY A 649 12.84 9.28 -29.51
N GLN A 650 11.70 9.09 -30.21
CA GLN A 650 10.89 7.87 -30.18
C GLN A 650 11.62 6.65 -30.74
N ASP A 651 12.20 6.81 -31.94
CA ASP A 651 12.85 5.70 -32.62
C ASP A 651 14.18 5.31 -31.96
N LEU A 652 14.88 6.28 -31.35
CA LEU A 652 16.12 6.01 -30.62
C LEU A 652 15.89 5.16 -29.38
N LEU A 653 14.85 5.43 -28.57
CA LEU A 653 14.57 4.65 -27.36
C LEU A 653 14.42 3.15 -27.64
N ARG A 654 13.79 2.79 -28.75
CA ARG A 654 13.61 1.39 -29.18
C ARG A 654 14.94 0.69 -29.48
N HIS A 655 15.97 1.46 -29.84
CA HIS A 655 17.27 0.95 -30.26
C HIS A 655 18.40 1.24 -29.25
N VAL A 656 18.12 1.87 -28.10
CA VAL A 656 19.13 2.20 -27.07
C VAL A 656 19.95 0.98 -26.66
N ASN A 657 19.35 -0.20 -26.51
CA ASN A 657 20.09 -1.42 -26.15
C ASN A 657 21.07 -1.86 -27.25
N ARG A 658 20.69 -1.72 -28.52
CA ARG A 658 21.55 -2.05 -29.66
C ARG A 658 22.69 -1.04 -29.79
N LEU A 659 22.39 0.26 -29.65
CA LEU A 659 23.40 1.33 -29.62
C LEU A 659 24.36 1.16 -28.45
N LYS A 660 23.85 0.83 -27.27
CA LYS A 660 24.66 0.50 -26.09
C LYS A 660 25.59 -0.67 -26.35
N HIS A 661 25.12 -1.73 -27.02
CA HIS A 661 25.94 -2.87 -27.38
C HIS A 661 27.10 -2.45 -28.30
N LEU A 662 26.82 -1.74 -29.40
CA LEU A 662 27.85 -1.27 -30.33
C LEU A 662 28.86 -0.35 -29.63
N LEU A 663 28.39 0.62 -28.83
CA LEU A 663 29.28 1.50 -28.08
C LEU A 663 30.16 0.72 -27.09
N THR A 664 29.63 -0.34 -26.49
CA THR A 664 30.40 -1.22 -25.62
C THR A 664 31.48 -1.95 -26.42
N GLU A 665 31.14 -2.52 -27.59
CA GLU A 665 32.10 -3.20 -28.48
C GLU A 665 33.21 -2.26 -28.97
N GLU A 666 32.88 -1.02 -29.35
CA GLU A 666 33.88 -0.04 -29.73
C GLU A 666 34.85 0.31 -28.59
N LEU A 667 34.33 0.53 -27.38
CA LEU A 667 35.17 0.80 -26.22
C LEU A 667 35.98 -0.43 -25.79
N ILE A 668 35.50 -1.64 -26.08
CA ILE A 668 36.26 -2.88 -25.94
C ILE A 668 37.41 -2.92 -26.97
N GLN A 669 37.12 -2.64 -28.25
CA GLN A 669 38.12 -2.60 -29.32
C GLN A 669 39.21 -1.56 -29.06
N GLN A 670 38.86 -0.44 -28.43
CA GLN A 670 39.82 0.60 -27.99
C GLN A 670 40.58 0.23 -26.70
N GLY A 671 40.33 -0.94 -26.11
CA GLY A 671 40.98 -1.40 -24.88
C GLY A 671 40.59 -0.60 -23.62
N LEU A 672 39.45 0.09 -23.63
CA LEU A 672 38.97 0.92 -22.52
C LEU A 672 37.99 0.18 -21.59
N VAL A 673 37.33 -0.89 -22.09
CA VAL A 673 36.33 -1.67 -21.35
C VAL A 673 36.74 -3.15 -21.23
N ARG A 674 36.49 -3.73 -20.04
CA ARG A 674 36.72 -5.13 -19.70
C ARG A 674 35.51 -6.00 -20.06
N VAL A 675 35.62 -6.77 -21.14
CA VAL A 675 34.54 -7.64 -21.67
C VAL A 675 34.01 -8.60 -20.61
N GLU A 676 34.93 -9.22 -19.88
CA GLU A 676 34.66 -10.22 -18.85
C GLU A 676 33.86 -9.64 -17.68
N VAL A 677 34.10 -8.38 -17.31
CA VAL A 677 33.38 -7.71 -16.22
C VAL A 677 31.98 -7.29 -16.67
N VAL A 678 31.82 -6.84 -17.90
CA VAL A 678 30.49 -6.49 -18.46
C VAL A 678 29.59 -7.72 -18.49
N LYS A 679 30.11 -8.85 -18.99
CA LYS A 679 29.38 -10.13 -19.03
C LYS A 679 29.01 -10.59 -17.62
N GLU A 680 29.96 -10.58 -16.69
CA GLU A 680 29.71 -11.02 -15.31
C GLU A 680 28.73 -10.10 -14.59
N ARG A 681 28.83 -8.78 -14.71
CA ARG A 681 27.89 -7.82 -14.11
C ARG A 681 26.45 -8.07 -14.59
N ASN A 682 26.27 -8.32 -15.88
CA ASN A 682 24.94 -8.63 -16.43
C ASN A 682 24.40 -9.95 -15.89
N ARG A 683 25.25 -10.98 -15.79
CA ARG A 683 24.89 -12.27 -15.18
C ARG A 683 24.50 -12.10 -13.72
N LEU A 684 25.32 -11.41 -12.92
CA LEU A 684 25.07 -11.17 -11.49
C LEU A 684 23.78 -10.38 -11.27
N ASN A 685 23.51 -9.34 -12.06
CA ASN A 685 22.27 -8.57 -11.96
C ASN A 685 21.04 -9.45 -12.23
N ARG A 686 21.07 -10.29 -13.27
CA ARG A 686 19.98 -11.22 -13.60
C ARG A 686 19.78 -12.27 -12.50
N THR A 687 20.87 -12.89 -12.05
CA THR A 687 20.81 -13.91 -11.00
C THR A 687 20.33 -13.30 -9.69
N ALA A 688 20.85 -12.14 -9.27
CA ALA A 688 20.41 -11.45 -8.06
C ALA A 688 18.92 -11.08 -8.12
N ALA A 689 18.44 -10.54 -9.24
CA ALA A 689 17.02 -10.22 -9.40
C ALA A 689 16.13 -11.46 -9.31
N PHE A 690 16.51 -12.57 -9.97
CA PHE A 690 15.78 -13.83 -9.89
C PHE A 690 15.76 -14.39 -8.46
N VAL A 691 16.93 -14.50 -7.82
CA VAL A 691 17.06 -15.02 -6.45
C VAL A 691 16.26 -14.17 -5.48
N PHE A 692 16.29 -12.85 -5.63
CA PHE A 692 15.52 -11.94 -4.77
C PHE A 692 14.01 -12.16 -4.91
N LEU A 693 13.50 -12.26 -6.15
CA LEU A 693 12.07 -12.51 -6.38
C LEU A 693 11.64 -13.90 -5.89
N PHE A 694 12.43 -14.94 -6.17
CA PHE A 694 12.18 -16.28 -5.68
C PHE A 694 12.17 -16.32 -4.15
N ALA A 695 13.15 -15.67 -3.51
CA ALA A 695 13.26 -15.58 -2.07
C ALA A 695 12.10 -14.83 -1.42
N PHE A 696 11.58 -13.78 -2.08
CA PHE A 696 10.38 -13.09 -1.66
C PHE A 696 9.17 -14.03 -1.65
N VAL A 697 8.96 -14.80 -2.73
CA VAL A 697 7.88 -15.79 -2.80
C VAL A 697 8.03 -16.86 -1.72
N VAL A 698 9.25 -17.35 -1.46
CA VAL A 698 9.54 -18.31 -0.37
C VAL A 698 9.20 -17.72 1.00
N GLY A 699 9.55 -16.46 1.25
CA GLY A 699 9.21 -15.78 2.50
C GLY A 699 7.70 -15.62 2.72
N VAL A 700 6.97 -15.22 1.67
CA VAL A 700 5.49 -15.11 1.70
C VAL A 700 4.83 -16.47 1.88
N ALA A 701 5.31 -17.51 1.18
CA ALA A 701 4.83 -18.88 1.38
C ALA A 701 5.11 -19.37 2.81
N GLY A 702 6.28 -19.02 3.38
CA GLY A 702 6.61 -19.31 4.77
C GLY A 702 5.62 -18.68 5.75
N LEU A 703 5.22 -17.42 5.52
CA LEU A 703 4.19 -16.75 6.32
C LEU A 703 2.84 -17.46 6.24
N PHE A 704 2.42 -17.80 5.02
CA PHE A 704 1.17 -18.54 4.79
C PHE A 704 1.19 -19.89 5.52
N PHE A 705 2.28 -20.65 5.43
CA PHE A 705 2.40 -21.93 6.13
C PHE A 705 2.51 -21.79 7.66
N ALA A 706 3.11 -20.71 8.15
CA ALA A 706 3.12 -20.42 9.59
C ALA A 706 1.70 -20.14 10.11
N GLY A 707 0.88 -19.41 9.34
CA GLY A 707 -0.50 -19.07 9.72
C GLY A 707 -1.53 -20.19 9.52
N THR A 708 -1.25 -21.20 8.70
CA THR A 708 -2.25 -22.21 8.31
C THR A 708 -1.99 -23.60 8.91
N GLY A 709 -2.95 -24.53 8.74
CA GLY A 709 -2.82 -25.94 9.14
C GLY A 709 -2.17 -26.84 8.08
N PHE A 710 -1.82 -26.32 6.90
CA PHE A 710 -1.34 -27.12 5.76
C PHE A 710 0.04 -27.76 5.99
N VAL A 711 0.91 -27.07 6.71
CA VAL A 711 2.30 -27.50 7.01
C VAL A 711 2.60 -27.15 8.47
N SER A 712 3.59 -27.79 9.08
CA SER A 712 3.98 -27.43 10.44
C SER A 712 4.42 -25.96 10.52
N PRO A 713 3.97 -25.20 11.54
CA PRO A 713 4.44 -23.86 11.83
C PRO A 713 5.96 -23.72 11.85
N PHE A 714 6.66 -24.77 12.28
CA PHE A 714 8.12 -24.82 12.28
C PHE A 714 8.71 -24.58 10.89
N ILE A 715 8.20 -25.30 9.88
CA ILE A 715 8.65 -25.15 8.48
C ILE A 715 8.28 -23.77 7.95
N GLY A 716 7.09 -23.27 8.26
CA GLY A 716 6.67 -21.92 7.88
C GLY A 716 7.66 -20.85 8.34
N VAL A 717 7.96 -20.81 9.64
CA VAL A 717 8.91 -19.86 10.23
C VAL A 717 10.34 -20.05 9.68
N LEU A 718 10.77 -21.29 9.42
CA LEU A 718 12.06 -21.56 8.79
C LEU A 718 12.15 -20.99 7.37
N LEU A 719 11.12 -21.19 6.54
CA LEU A 719 11.04 -20.65 5.17
C LEU A 719 11.06 -19.12 5.16
N MET A 720 10.45 -18.47 6.15
CA MET A 720 10.54 -17.02 6.31
C MET A 720 12.00 -16.58 6.48
N GLY A 721 12.77 -17.25 7.34
CA GLY A 721 14.20 -16.98 7.54
C GLY A 721 15.04 -17.25 6.29
N VAL A 722 14.77 -18.34 5.57
CA VAL A 722 15.43 -18.66 4.29
C VAL A 722 15.15 -17.57 3.25
N GLY A 723 13.89 -17.16 3.10
CA GLY A 723 13.50 -16.08 2.20
C GLY A 723 14.24 -14.78 2.51
N LEU A 724 14.22 -14.34 3.78
CA LEU A 724 14.92 -13.13 4.22
C LEU A 724 16.44 -13.21 3.99
N GLY A 725 17.07 -14.34 4.31
CA GLY A 725 18.50 -14.57 4.11
C GLY A 725 18.92 -14.52 2.64
N LEU A 726 18.15 -15.15 1.76
CA LEU A 726 18.38 -15.12 0.31
C LEU A 726 18.15 -13.73 -0.28
N MET A 727 17.14 -12.99 0.19
CA MET A 727 16.91 -11.60 -0.22
C MET A 727 18.11 -10.71 0.16
N ALA A 728 18.63 -10.84 1.38
CA ALA A 728 19.81 -10.12 1.83
C ALA A 728 21.05 -10.49 0.99
N ALA A 729 21.26 -11.78 0.72
CA ALA A 729 22.36 -12.26 -0.13
C ALA A 729 22.28 -11.70 -1.56
N ALA A 730 21.10 -11.74 -2.18
CA ALA A 730 20.86 -11.21 -3.51
C ALA A 730 21.12 -9.70 -3.55
N PHE A 731 20.68 -8.95 -2.54
CA PHE A 731 20.94 -7.52 -2.43
C PHE A 731 22.44 -7.20 -2.37
N LEU A 732 23.23 -7.93 -1.56
CA LEU A 732 24.68 -7.77 -1.48
C LEU A 732 25.39 -8.09 -2.80
N ILE A 733 24.93 -9.10 -3.54
CA ILE A 733 25.44 -9.42 -4.87
C ILE A 733 25.12 -8.28 -5.84
N TRP A 734 23.90 -7.74 -5.79
CA TRP A 734 23.47 -6.65 -6.65
C TRP A 734 24.26 -5.36 -6.41
N LEU A 735 24.46 -5.00 -5.13
CA LEU A 735 25.31 -3.89 -4.72
C LEU A 735 26.76 -4.06 -5.21
N THR A 736 27.27 -5.30 -5.15
CA THR A 736 28.61 -5.63 -5.65
C THR A 736 28.69 -5.45 -7.15
N ALA A 737 27.76 -6.04 -7.90
CA ALA A 737 27.68 -5.94 -9.36
C ALA A 737 27.57 -4.49 -9.84
N TYR A 738 26.83 -3.65 -9.11
CA TYR A 738 26.73 -2.21 -9.40
C TYR A 738 28.07 -1.47 -9.26
N ASN A 739 28.92 -1.90 -8.32
CA ASN A 739 30.18 -1.25 -7.99
C ASN A 739 31.40 -1.81 -8.73
N LEU A 740 31.25 -2.88 -9.52
CA LEU A 740 32.33 -3.37 -10.37
C LEU A 740 32.68 -2.35 -11.46
N SER A 741 33.97 -2.00 -11.56
CA SER A 741 34.46 -1.15 -12.64
C SER A 741 34.47 -1.93 -13.96
N ILE A 742 33.71 -1.48 -14.95
CA ILE A 742 33.75 -2.07 -16.29
C ILE A 742 34.97 -1.61 -17.11
N LEU A 743 35.76 -0.67 -16.59
CA LEU A 743 36.87 -0.06 -17.32
C LEU A 743 38.19 -0.81 -17.08
N THR A 744 39.08 -0.76 -18.06
CA THR A 744 40.49 -1.13 -17.91
C THR A 744 41.28 -0.03 -17.18
N VAL A 745 42.55 -0.25 -16.85
CA VAL A 745 43.41 0.82 -16.28
C VAL A 745 43.51 2.01 -17.24
N ALA A 746 43.68 1.75 -18.55
CA ALA A 746 43.65 2.79 -19.58
C ALA A 746 42.29 3.49 -19.65
N GLY A 747 41.20 2.74 -19.54
CA GLY A 747 39.84 3.29 -19.44
C GLY A 747 39.65 4.21 -18.25
N VAL A 748 40.16 3.85 -17.07
CA VAL A 748 40.10 4.71 -15.87
C VAL A 748 40.95 5.97 -16.03
N GLN A 749 42.16 5.85 -16.56
CA GLN A 749 43.01 7.02 -16.88
C GLN A 749 42.29 7.97 -17.84
N ARG A 750 41.64 7.43 -18.87
CA ARG A 750 40.90 8.24 -19.84
C ARG A 750 39.65 8.88 -19.21
N LEU A 751 38.91 8.11 -18.42
CA LEU A 751 37.77 8.61 -17.67
C LEU A 751 38.17 9.80 -16.78
N GLN A 752 39.31 9.72 -16.09
CA GLN A 752 39.76 10.82 -15.22
C GLN A 752 40.07 12.10 -15.98
N ARG A 753 40.69 12.03 -17.18
CA ARG A 753 40.89 13.21 -18.04
C ARG A 753 39.56 13.86 -18.42
N TRP A 754 38.59 13.03 -18.83
CA TRP A 754 37.24 13.50 -19.15
C TRP A 754 36.48 14.03 -17.92
N GLN A 755 36.71 13.47 -16.73
CA GLN A 755 36.19 14.01 -15.47
C GLN A 755 36.78 15.39 -15.16
N SER A 756 38.09 15.60 -15.35
CA SER A 756 38.72 16.91 -15.18
C SER A 756 38.13 17.95 -16.13
N PHE A 757 37.88 17.59 -17.40
CA PHE A 757 37.21 18.48 -18.36
C PHE A 757 35.75 18.76 -17.97
N ARG A 758 34.97 17.74 -17.57
CA ARG A 758 33.62 17.93 -17.05
C ARG A 758 33.59 18.87 -15.85
N ASP A 759 34.51 18.70 -14.91
CA ASP A 759 34.59 19.49 -13.69
C ASP A 759 35.08 20.92 -13.98
N TYR A 760 35.86 21.13 -15.05
CA TYR A 760 36.14 22.45 -15.61
C TYR A 760 34.87 23.13 -16.14
N LEU A 761 34.09 22.47 -17.01
CA LEU A 761 32.82 23.01 -17.51
C LEU A 761 31.82 23.30 -16.36
N ARG A 762 31.75 22.40 -15.37
CA ARG A 762 30.90 22.58 -14.18
C ARG A 762 31.32 23.80 -13.34
N ARG A 763 32.60 24.14 -13.29
CA ARG A 763 33.08 25.35 -12.62
C ARG A 763 32.72 26.60 -13.39
N LEU A 764 32.83 26.58 -14.72
CA LEU A 764 32.52 27.73 -15.59
C LEU A 764 31.04 28.15 -15.54
N VAL A 765 30.12 27.19 -15.41
CA VAL A 765 28.67 27.50 -15.31
C VAL A 765 28.26 28.14 -13.96
N LYS A 766 29.16 28.18 -12.97
CA LYS A 766 28.88 28.90 -11.72
C LYS A 766 28.97 30.42 -11.95
N PRO A 767 28.07 31.23 -11.36
CA PRO A 767 28.04 32.68 -11.56
C PRO A 767 29.40 33.37 -11.32
N GLU A 768 30.15 32.92 -10.32
CA GLU A 768 31.46 33.45 -9.93
C GLU A 768 32.52 33.32 -11.04
N ASN A 769 32.46 32.25 -11.85
CA ASN A 769 33.45 31.97 -12.90
C ASN A 769 32.90 32.22 -14.32
N SER A 770 31.62 32.54 -14.45
CA SER A 770 30.99 32.83 -15.74
C SER A 770 31.67 33.96 -16.54
N PRO A 771 32.32 34.98 -15.92
CA PRO A 771 33.10 35.97 -16.68
C PRO A 771 34.27 35.39 -17.49
N MET A 772 34.69 34.15 -17.22
CA MET A 772 35.75 33.47 -17.95
C MET A 772 35.27 32.80 -19.26
N LEU A 773 33.97 32.84 -19.56
CA LEU A 773 33.40 32.20 -20.74
C LEU A 773 33.81 32.95 -22.02
N ARG A 774 34.18 32.19 -23.06
CA ARG A 774 34.48 32.70 -24.40
C ARG A 774 33.35 32.35 -25.37
N GLN A 775 32.98 33.27 -26.25
CA GLN A 775 31.86 33.11 -27.20
C GLN A 775 31.99 31.82 -28.04
N GLU A 776 33.20 31.52 -28.51
CA GLU A 776 33.54 30.32 -29.29
C GLU A 776 33.18 29.01 -28.57
N TRP A 777 33.23 28.99 -27.24
CA TRP A 777 32.98 27.78 -26.46
C TRP A 777 31.52 27.37 -26.37
N LEU A 778 30.58 28.24 -26.75
CA LEU A 778 29.16 27.90 -26.71
C LEU A 778 28.92 26.63 -27.52
N GLU A 779 29.24 26.66 -28.81
CA GLU A 779 29.02 25.54 -29.73
C GLU A 779 30.06 24.44 -29.56
N ASP A 780 31.32 24.81 -29.26
CA ASP A 780 32.41 23.84 -29.15
C ASP A 780 32.16 22.80 -28.06
N TYR A 781 31.63 23.24 -26.92
CA TYR A 781 31.46 22.40 -25.73
C TYR A 781 30.01 22.04 -25.42
N LEU A 782 29.01 22.60 -26.12
CA LEU A 782 27.60 22.26 -25.92
C LEU A 782 27.31 20.74 -26.02
N PRO A 783 27.83 19.98 -27.00
CA PRO A 783 27.58 18.54 -27.08
C PRO A 783 28.03 17.80 -25.81
N TYR A 784 29.23 18.10 -25.31
CA TYR A 784 29.77 17.51 -24.09
C TYR A 784 29.06 18.02 -22.83
N ALA A 785 28.68 19.31 -22.79
CA ALA A 785 27.88 19.85 -21.71
C ALA A 785 26.53 19.14 -21.58
N VAL A 786 25.85 18.84 -22.70
CA VAL A 786 24.62 18.04 -22.72
C VAL A 786 24.87 16.62 -22.23
N ALA A 787 25.92 15.95 -22.73
CA ALA A 787 26.31 14.61 -22.28
C ALA A 787 26.64 14.55 -20.77
N PHE A 788 27.17 15.63 -20.20
CA PHE A 788 27.47 15.74 -18.76
C PHE A 788 26.28 16.16 -17.89
N GLY A 789 25.10 16.40 -18.48
CA GLY A 789 23.93 16.91 -17.77
C GLY A 789 24.04 18.39 -17.37
N LEU A 790 24.90 19.16 -18.04
CA LEU A 790 25.12 20.59 -17.84
C LEU A 790 24.48 21.47 -18.93
N GLY A 791 23.85 20.90 -19.96
CA GLY A 791 23.36 21.64 -21.14
C GLY A 791 22.56 22.91 -20.84
N ASP A 792 21.52 22.83 -20.00
CA ASP A 792 20.73 24.00 -19.60
C ASP A 792 21.52 25.02 -18.78
N ALA A 793 22.38 24.57 -17.89
CA ALA A 793 23.22 25.44 -17.07
C ALA A 793 24.27 26.15 -17.93
N TRP A 794 24.81 25.46 -18.93
CA TRP A 794 25.78 25.96 -19.90
C TRP A 794 25.20 27.13 -20.70
N VAL A 795 24.05 26.92 -21.34
CA VAL A 795 23.38 27.96 -22.12
C VAL A 795 22.98 29.16 -21.25
N LYS A 796 22.47 28.91 -20.02
CA LYS A 796 22.12 29.99 -19.08
C LYS A 796 23.33 30.82 -18.68
N ALA A 797 24.50 30.22 -18.52
CA ALA A 797 25.70 30.94 -18.12
C ALA A 797 26.14 31.96 -19.19
N PHE A 798 26.11 31.58 -20.48
CA PHE A 798 26.38 32.50 -21.60
C PHE A 798 25.38 33.67 -21.64
N ARG A 799 24.09 33.35 -21.55
CA ARG A 799 23.03 34.36 -21.54
C ARG A 799 23.19 35.36 -20.38
N ASN A 800 23.53 34.87 -19.20
CA ASN A 800 23.72 35.72 -18.01
C ASN A 800 24.95 36.65 -18.14
N GLN A 801 25.93 36.30 -18.97
CA GLN A 801 27.09 37.13 -19.28
C GLN A 801 26.84 38.10 -20.44
N GLY A 802 25.65 38.08 -21.05
CA GLY A 802 25.36 38.89 -22.24
C GLY A 802 26.06 38.41 -23.50
N LEU A 803 26.58 37.17 -23.50
CA LEU A 803 27.13 36.52 -24.69
C LEU A 803 26.00 36.04 -25.60
N SER A 804 26.27 35.97 -26.91
CA SER A 804 25.30 35.47 -27.88
C SER A 804 25.03 34.00 -27.63
N THR A 805 23.75 33.62 -27.58
CA THR A 805 23.28 32.25 -27.46
C THR A 805 22.82 31.65 -28.78
N LEU A 806 23.08 32.32 -29.91
CA LEU A 806 22.74 31.85 -31.24
C LEU A 806 23.61 30.66 -31.67
N LEU A 807 23.00 29.66 -32.29
CA LEU A 807 23.67 28.49 -32.86
C LEU A 807 23.75 28.63 -34.39
N GLY A 808 24.95 28.60 -34.95
CA GLY A 808 25.20 28.80 -36.38
C GLY A 808 24.68 27.69 -37.30
N TRP A 809 24.48 26.49 -36.75
CA TRP A 809 23.92 25.33 -37.46
C TRP A 809 22.40 25.14 -37.25
N ALA A 810 21.76 26.02 -36.47
CA ALA A 810 20.31 26.05 -36.29
C ALA A 810 19.70 27.35 -36.86
N TYR A 811 18.61 27.26 -37.60
CA TYR A 811 18.02 28.41 -38.32
C TYR A 811 16.50 28.36 -38.36
N THR A 812 15.85 29.50 -38.60
CA THR A 812 14.41 29.57 -38.95
C THR A 812 14.27 29.81 -40.45
N SER A 813 13.06 29.71 -41.00
CA SER A 813 12.81 30.05 -42.41
C SER A 813 13.24 31.48 -42.77
N ASP A 814 13.27 32.39 -41.78
CA ASP A 814 13.45 33.83 -42.00
C ASP A 814 14.73 34.39 -41.36
N SER A 815 15.50 33.60 -40.59
CA SER A 815 16.71 34.05 -39.87
C SER A 815 17.81 32.99 -39.81
N ALA A 816 19.05 33.41 -40.06
CA ALA A 816 20.24 32.62 -39.77
C ALA A 816 20.54 32.68 -38.27
N GLY A 817 20.46 31.54 -37.58
CA GLY A 817 20.73 31.44 -36.14
C GLY A 817 19.47 31.31 -35.28
N ILE A 818 19.53 30.46 -34.26
CA ILE A 818 18.49 30.28 -33.25
C ILE A 818 19.10 30.28 -31.84
N GLU A 819 18.37 30.92 -30.93
CA GLU A 819 18.60 30.87 -29.49
C GLU A 819 18.73 29.43 -28.98
N SER A 820 19.91 29.06 -28.49
CA SER A 820 20.22 27.73 -27.92
C SER A 820 19.29 27.33 -26.78
N THR A 821 18.67 28.29 -26.09
CA THR A 821 17.62 28.04 -25.08
C THR A 821 16.38 27.37 -25.68
N MET A 822 16.04 27.67 -26.93
CA MET A 822 14.95 27.01 -27.64
C MET A 822 15.32 25.56 -27.97
N LEU A 823 16.57 25.32 -28.37
CA LEU A 823 17.03 23.97 -28.67
C LEU A 823 17.06 23.07 -27.43
N THR A 824 17.61 23.55 -26.31
CA THR A 824 17.62 22.73 -25.08
C THR A 824 16.21 22.45 -24.58
N ALA A 825 15.28 23.40 -24.72
CA ALA A 825 13.86 23.18 -24.42
C ALA A 825 13.22 22.13 -25.33
N VAL A 826 13.50 22.15 -26.65
CA VAL A 826 12.96 21.16 -27.60
C VAL A 826 13.59 19.77 -27.40
N ILE A 827 14.88 19.67 -27.12
CA ILE A 827 15.54 18.40 -26.78
C ILE A 827 14.94 17.81 -25.50
N THR A 828 14.73 18.66 -24.49
CA THR A 828 14.13 18.25 -23.22
C THR A 828 12.71 17.73 -23.43
N THR A 829 11.88 18.43 -24.21
CA THR A 829 10.50 17.99 -24.51
C THR A 829 10.44 16.77 -25.43
N SER A 830 11.29 16.69 -26.46
CA SER A 830 11.41 15.53 -27.36
C SER A 830 11.88 14.26 -26.63
N SER A 831 12.69 14.43 -25.58
CA SER A 831 13.06 13.33 -24.70
C SER A 831 11.92 12.83 -23.80
N MET A 832 10.87 13.64 -23.63
CA MET A 832 9.70 13.36 -22.78
C MET A 832 8.53 12.75 -23.57
N ASP A 833 8.27 13.23 -24.80
CA ASP A 833 7.15 12.80 -25.66
C ASP A 833 7.31 11.39 -26.26
N SER A 834 8.52 10.84 -26.22
CA SER A 834 8.86 9.57 -26.86
C SER A 834 8.37 8.30 -26.16
N SER A 835 7.73 8.45 -25.00
CA SER A 835 7.14 7.36 -24.21
C SER A 835 5.63 7.17 -24.41
N SER A 836 5.01 7.93 -25.33
CA SER A 836 3.56 7.96 -25.58
C SER A 836 3.09 7.20 -26.83
N GLY A 837 4.00 6.55 -27.57
CA GLY A 837 3.70 5.80 -28.78
C GLY A 837 3.96 4.30 -28.62
N GLY A 838 3.02 3.61 -27.98
CA GLY A 838 2.94 2.16 -27.85
C GLY A 838 1.49 1.75 -27.60
#